data_AF-A0A542CUX2-F1
#
_entry.id   AF-A0A542CUX2-F1
#
_cell.length_a   1.000
_cell.length_b   1.000
_cell.length_c   1.000
_cell.angle_alpha   90.00
_cell.angle_beta   90.00
_cell.angle_gamma   90.00
#
_symmetry.space_group_name_H-M   'P 1'
#
loop_
_entity.id
_entity.type
_entity.pdbx_description
1 polymer ?
#
loop_
_entity_poly.entity_id
_entity_poly.type
_entity_poly.pdbx_seq_one_letter_code
_entity_poly.pdbx_strand_id
1 'polypeptide(L)'
;MRNSAGEVPAIPGIGELWKRTTGDDRIRVAVVDGPVDHDHPVFAGASLHEVGGVWPRENPAGGKTAHGTAVASILAAQHASPVAGVAPGCRLLSVPVFSDQRPKPSQVDLARGIELAVEAGAHVINISAGKLSPSGGADGTLASAIDLCHDNDVLVVAAAGNDGCFCDHVPAALPAVVAVGAMDRAGEPMRISNWGPGYRHHGILAPGEQITCACPGGGIARRTGTSMAAPIVSGVAALLLSLRVRAGLPARPRAVRTLLLESADPCPVGDPVACLRYLAGTLNIEGAVDAMTKHVEEQADTAVQVSCECAPEPAVEPPVETPAEPEAAGHALTPVSRALDAEPEHELVTSESVPPSGEPVSESWQRLVYAVGILGYDFGSEARRDSFKQLMPPTQGPGGLPIQANPYDVRQMVAYLKQNPSEASALIWTLNLELTPIYAVEPIGSYGPEVYRTLVSLLEAQADASSAADDEIDLMAGIVRALRDALSARHAAEQAHSDAAMSSSKQEVTRLAHTAAQQARNATDHLTSAFDRAKQAKYLTDNEVIEAVRRALEDSSTKLDKIDESLSKITGQTKIDDIKGYAEQSAATAYRVYHDASGPIVEAIKGRTGKRRVERVALPGRLGGQTVRLFSGQAIPAVTIDQVRGLVGWDVNTLVQPPVPDTASDEGDDLARLAGLSLDQEAAQNLRDFLNRIYFDMRNLGSTSADRALNFAATNAFLSRQIFVEENKKKRSMDKISVEKSPYGRMDSDSWDIKLRFFDPENTHRAYRVYRYTIDVSDVYPVTVGGVRSWSEA
;
A
#
# COMPACT_ATOMS: atom_id res chain seq x y z
N MET A 1 -39.68 -21.77 -38.64
CA MET A 1 -39.49 -21.31 -37.24
C MET A 1 -38.04 -21.63 -36.87
N ARG A 2 -37.14 -20.65 -36.99
CA ARG A 2 -35.70 -20.84 -36.73
C ARG A 2 -35.42 -20.45 -35.28
N ASN A 3 -34.77 -21.35 -34.55
CA ASN A 3 -34.21 -21.13 -33.21
C ASN A 3 -33.34 -19.86 -33.20
N SER A 4 -33.78 -18.83 -32.49
CA SER A 4 -32.95 -17.71 -32.05
C SER A 4 -32.64 -17.91 -30.57
N ALA A 5 -31.76 -18.87 -30.28
CA ALA A 5 -31.06 -18.89 -29.00
C ALA A 5 -30.16 -17.65 -28.98
N GLY A 6 -30.44 -16.72 -28.07
CA GLY A 6 -29.61 -15.53 -27.89
C GLY A 6 -28.18 -15.94 -27.58
N GLU A 7 -27.23 -15.49 -28.41
CA GLU A 7 -25.79 -15.69 -28.18
C GLU A 7 -25.39 -15.03 -26.86
N VAL A 8 -25.19 -15.85 -25.84
CA VAL A 8 -24.47 -15.50 -24.62
C VAL A 8 -22.99 -15.37 -25.01
N PRO A 9 -22.29 -14.24 -24.79
CA PRO A 9 -20.83 -14.23 -24.84
C PRO A 9 -20.32 -15.29 -23.85
N ALA A 10 -19.66 -16.32 -24.38
CA ALA A 10 -19.36 -17.57 -23.68
C ALA A 10 -18.50 -17.32 -22.43
N ILE A 11 -19.12 -17.28 -21.24
CA ILE A 11 -18.42 -17.48 -19.97
C ILE A 11 -18.09 -18.98 -19.90
N PRO A 12 -16.83 -19.39 -20.01
CA PRO A 12 -16.48 -20.82 -20.01
C PRO A 12 -16.95 -21.50 -18.72
N GLY A 13 -17.57 -22.68 -18.83
CA GLY A 13 -18.06 -23.46 -17.68
C GLY A 13 -19.39 -23.00 -17.06
N ILE A 14 -19.96 -21.84 -17.42
CA ILE A 14 -21.20 -21.36 -16.76
C ILE A 14 -22.41 -22.25 -17.01
N GLY A 15 -22.52 -22.82 -18.21
CA GLY A 15 -23.65 -23.68 -18.59
C GLY A 15 -23.69 -24.97 -17.76
N GLU A 16 -22.52 -25.56 -17.48
CA GLU A 16 -22.42 -26.73 -16.61
C GLU A 16 -22.74 -26.38 -15.15
N LEU A 17 -22.31 -25.21 -14.68
CA LEU A 17 -22.64 -24.73 -13.35
C LEU A 17 -24.16 -24.52 -13.19
N TRP A 18 -24.83 -23.94 -14.18
CA TRP A 18 -26.29 -23.74 -14.16
C TRP A 18 -27.10 -25.04 -14.11
N LYS A 19 -26.58 -26.15 -14.66
CA LYS A 19 -27.22 -27.47 -14.50
C LYS A 19 -27.23 -27.94 -13.05
N ARG A 20 -26.27 -27.48 -12.23
CA ARG A 20 -26.18 -27.83 -10.80
C ARG A 20 -26.99 -26.85 -9.94
N THR A 21 -26.92 -25.55 -10.23
CA THR A 21 -27.71 -24.53 -9.55
C THR A 21 -27.80 -23.24 -10.36
N THR A 22 -28.95 -22.57 -10.29
CA THR A 22 -29.14 -21.19 -10.80
C THR A 22 -29.17 -20.15 -9.68
N GLY A 23 -28.90 -20.58 -8.44
CA GLY A 23 -28.94 -19.77 -7.23
C GLY A 23 -29.76 -20.44 -6.13
N ASP A 24 -29.64 -19.90 -4.91
CA ASP A 24 -30.39 -20.30 -3.73
C ASP A 24 -30.85 -19.03 -3.01
N ASP A 25 -32.12 -18.98 -2.60
CA ASP A 25 -32.76 -17.77 -2.06
C ASP A 25 -32.19 -17.35 -0.69
N ARG A 26 -31.46 -18.26 -0.03
CA ARG A 26 -30.70 -18.00 1.20
C ARG A 26 -29.44 -17.19 0.93
N ILE A 27 -28.89 -17.24 -0.29
CA ILE A 27 -27.71 -16.45 -0.67
C ILE A 27 -28.13 -15.06 -1.11
N ARG A 28 -27.54 -14.05 -0.46
CA ARG A 28 -27.81 -12.63 -0.71
C ARG A 28 -26.61 -11.98 -1.38
N VAL A 29 -26.83 -11.32 -2.52
CA VAL A 29 -25.83 -10.57 -3.28
C VAL A 29 -26.22 -9.10 -3.29
N ALA A 30 -25.41 -8.24 -2.69
CA ALA A 30 -25.63 -6.80 -2.74
C ALA A 30 -24.94 -6.16 -3.94
N VAL A 31 -25.64 -5.21 -4.57
CA VAL A 31 -25.14 -4.38 -5.66
C VAL A 31 -25.04 -2.95 -5.13
N VAL A 32 -23.82 -2.54 -4.80
CA VAL A 32 -23.51 -1.18 -4.33
C VAL A 32 -23.21 -0.33 -5.57
N ASP A 33 -24.25 0.28 -6.13
CA ASP A 33 -24.21 0.98 -7.43
C ASP A 33 -25.23 2.13 -7.44
N GLY A 34 -25.74 2.54 -8.62
CA GLY A 34 -26.88 3.44 -8.72
C GLY A 34 -28.24 2.74 -8.63
N PRO A 35 -29.34 3.50 -8.42
CA PRO A 35 -30.70 2.96 -8.38
C PRO A 35 -31.04 2.06 -9.58
N VAL A 36 -31.62 0.90 -9.32
CA VAL A 36 -31.97 -0.14 -10.31
C VAL A 36 -33.40 0.04 -10.81
N ASP A 37 -33.64 -0.20 -12.10
CA ASP A 37 -34.99 -0.31 -12.66
C ASP A 37 -35.65 -1.64 -12.26
N HIS A 38 -36.32 -1.67 -11.10
CA HIS A 38 -37.01 -2.87 -10.59
C HIS A 38 -38.17 -3.33 -11.46
N ASP A 39 -38.76 -2.41 -12.24
CA ASP A 39 -39.91 -2.69 -13.10
C ASP A 39 -39.48 -3.27 -14.46
N HIS A 40 -38.17 -3.40 -14.69
CA HIS A 40 -37.66 -3.93 -15.96
C HIS A 40 -38.09 -5.40 -16.14
N PRO A 41 -38.66 -5.80 -17.29
CA PRO A 41 -39.18 -7.17 -17.50
C PRO A 41 -38.18 -8.31 -17.27
N VAL A 42 -36.88 -8.03 -17.37
CA VAL A 42 -35.81 -9.01 -17.10
C VAL A 42 -35.76 -9.47 -15.64
N PHE A 43 -36.29 -8.67 -14.71
CA PHE A 43 -36.36 -8.99 -13.29
C PHE A 43 -37.71 -9.59 -12.89
N ALA A 44 -38.60 -9.87 -13.85
CA ALA A 44 -39.90 -10.48 -13.56
C ALA A 44 -39.72 -11.88 -12.94
N GLY A 45 -39.93 -12.00 -11.63
CA GLY A 45 -39.70 -13.22 -10.85
C GLY A 45 -38.38 -13.25 -10.06
N ALA A 46 -37.53 -12.23 -10.17
CA ALA A 46 -36.32 -12.09 -9.37
C ALA A 46 -36.63 -11.60 -7.95
N SER A 47 -35.90 -12.09 -6.94
CA SER A 47 -35.99 -11.60 -5.55
C SER A 47 -35.11 -10.36 -5.37
N LEU A 48 -35.58 -9.21 -5.84
CA LEU A 48 -34.87 -7.93 -5.80
C LEU A 48 -35.43 -7.02 -4.68
N HIS A 49 -34.57 -6.58 -3.77
CA HIS A 49 -34.95 -5.70 -2.66
C HIS A 49 -34.04 -4.47 -2.64
N GLU A 50 -34.61 -3.27 -2.49
CA GLU A 50 -33.82 -2.06 -2.26
C GLU A 50 -33.51 -1.89 -0.77
N VAL A 51 -32.27 -1.56 -0.45
CA VAL A 51 -31.80 -1.19 0.89
C VAL A 51 -31.49 0.32 0.86
N GLY A 52 -32.29 1.11 1.58
CA GLY A 52 -32.16 2.57 1.61
C GLY A 52 -31.25 3.07 2.75
N GLY A 53 -30.72 4.30 2.62
CA GLY A 53 -30.03 4.99 3.74
C GLY A 53 -28.81 5.85 3.39
N VAL A 54 -28.33 5.88 2.14
CA VAL A 54 -27.04 6.53 1.78
C VAL A 54 -27.18 7.87 1.03
N TRP A 55 -28.38 8.32 0.66
CA TRP A 55 -28.55 9.56 -0.13
C TRP A 55 -29.44 10.61 0.56
N PRO A 56 -29.17 11.93 0.41
CA PRO A 56 -30.02 12.97 0.99
C PRO A 56 -31.46 12.83 0.52
N ARG A 57 -32.38 13.24 1.40
CA ARG A 57 -33.83 13.41 1.20
C ARG A 57 -34.27 14.21 -0.05
N GLU A 58 -33.32 14.68 -0.86
CA GLU A 58 -33.51 15.39 -2.12
C GLU A 58 -33.07 14.52 -3.32
N ASN A 59 -33.77 13.40 -3.53
CA ASN A 59 -33.86 12.82 -4.87
C ASN A 59 -35.30 13.06 -5.33
N PRO A 60 -35.57 13.89 -6.36
CA PRO A 60 -36.90 13.92 -6.95
C PRO A 60 -37.17 12.48 -7.42
N ALA A 61 -38.31 11.94 -7.01
CA ALA A 61 -38.70 10.56 -7.24
C ALA A 61 -38.27 10.01 -8.64
N GLY A 62 -37.54 8.90 -8.68
CA GLY A 62 -37.59 7.98 -9.83
C GLY A 62 -36.44 7.96 -10.86
N GLY A 63 -35.29 8.60 -10.62
CA GLY A 63 -34.14 8.53 -11.54
C GLY A 63 -33.39 7.18 -11.51
N LYS A 64 -33.89 6.16 -12.22
CA LYS A 64 -33.24 4.85 -12.41
C LYS A 64 -31.96 5.02 -13.24
N THR A 65 -30.87 4.35 -12.84
CA THR A 65 -29.56 4.50 -13.51
C THR A 65 -29.33 3.46 -14.58
N ALA A 66 -28.72 3.87 -15.69
CA ALA A 66 -28.35 2.95 -16.75
C ALA A 66 -27.23 2.00 -16.33
N HIS A 67 -26.34 2.43 -15.44
CA HIS A 67 -25.26 1.60 -14.92
C HIS A 67 -25.75 0.54 -13.92
N GLY A 68 -26.48 0.94 -12.87
CA GLY A 68 -26.97 0.02 -11.84
C GLY A 68 -27.92 -1.04 -12.42
N THR A 69 -28.81 -0.65 -13.34
CA THR A 69 -29.71 -1.59 -14.03
C THR A 69 -28.94 -2.61 -14.87
N ALA A 70 -27.86 -2.18 -15.56
CA ALA A 70 -27.03 -3.07 -16.35
C ALA A 70 -26.31 -4.10 -15.46
N VAL A 71 -25.66 -3.64 -14.38
CA VAL A 71 -24.95 -4.49 -13.41
C VAL A 71 -25.89 -5.49 -12.75
N ALA A 72 -27.04 -5.03 -12.25
CA ALA A 72 -28.05 -5.89 -11.63
C ALA A 72 -28.59 -6.95 -12.60
N SER A 73 -28.77 -6.61 -13.88
CA SER A 73 -29.26 -7.56 -14.89
C SER A 73 -28.26 -8.68 -15.20
N ILE A 74 -26.95 -8.39 -15.20
CA ILE A 74 -25.92 -9.41 -15.39
C ILE A 74 -25.96 -10.42 -14.24
N LEU A 75 -26.31 -9.99 -13.02
CA LEU A 75 -26.45 -10.86 -11.86
C LEU A 75 -27.77 -11.63 -11.83
N ALA A 76 -28.91 -10.92 -11.87
CA ALA A 76 -30.20 -11.46 -11.43
C ALA A 76 -31.29 -11.51 -12.52
N ALA A 77 -30.99 -11.17 -13.77
CA ALA A 77 -31.96 -11.29 -14.85
C ALA A 77 -32.40 -12.75 -15.02
N GLN A 78 -33.71 -12.96 -15.14
CA GLN A 78 -34.28 -14.30 -15.26
C GLN A 78 -33.93 -14.92 -16.61
N HIS A 79 -33.62 -16.22 -16.62
CA HIS A 79 -33.18 -16.94 -17.83
C HIS A 79 -34.22 -16.96 -18.96
N ALA A 80 -35.51 -16.80 -18.64
CA ALA A 80 -36.58 -16.69 -19.64
C ALA A 80 -36.65 -15.29 -20.30
N SER A 81 -35.82 -14.35 -19.86
CA SER A 81 -35.75 -12.99 -20.38
C SER A 81 -34.67 -12.82 -21.47
N PRO A 82 -34.64 -11.68 -22.18
CA PRO A 82 -33.58 -11.39 -23.16
C PRO A 82 -32.15 -11.33 -22.60
N VAL A 83 -31.98 -11.28 -21.27
CA VAL A 83 -30.69 -11.29 -20.57
C VAL A 83 -30.68 -12.50 -19.64
N ALA A 84 -29.71 -13.39 -19.79
CA ALA A 84 -29.51 -14.50 -18.87
C ALA A 84 -28.57 -14.05 -17.75
N GLY A 85 -29.12 -13.76 -16.57
CA GLY A 85 -28.32 -13.44 -15.39
C GLY A 85 -27.52 -14.64 -14.90
N VAL A 86 -26.40 -14.37 -14.25
CA VAL A 86 -25.49 -15.39 -13.71
C VAL A 86 -26.13 -16.14 -12.54
N ALA A 87 -26.76 -15.45 -11.60
CA ALA A 87 -27.35 -16.04 -10.39
C ALA A 87 -28.81 -15.59 -10.17
N PRO A 88 -29.75 -15.91 -11.10
CA PRO A 88 -31.14 -15.45 -11.04
C PRO A 88 -31.95 -16.01 -9.86
N GLY A 89 -31.51 -17.11 -9.25
CA GLY A 89 -32.16 -17.73 -8.09
C GLY A 89 -31.71 -17.18 -6.73
N CYS A 90 -30.70 -16.31 -6.69
CA CYS A 90 -30.24 -15.67 -5.46
C CYS A 90 -31.07 -14.42 -5.13
N ARG A 91 -31.03 -13.98 -3.87
CA ARG A 91 -31.64 -12.71 -3.45
C ARG A 91 -30.70 -11.55 -3.78
N LEU A 92 -31.16 -10.58 -4.56
CA LEU A 92 -30.39 -9.38 -4.90
C LEU A 92 -30.78 -8.21 -3.99
N LEU A 93 -29.80 -7.55 -3.40
CA LEU A 93 -29.97 -6.34 -2.60
C LEU A 93 -29.44 -5.15 -3.41
N SER A 94 -30.30 -4.24 -3.83
CA SER A 94 -29.92 -2.98 -4.48
C SER A 94 -29.55 -1.96 -3.41
N VAL A 95 -28.31 -1.48 -3.39
CA VAL A 95 -27.79 -0.50 -2.43
C VAL A 95 -27.33 0.76 -3.18
N PRO A 96 -28.19 1.77 -3.33
CA PRO A 96 -27.87 2.96 -4.12
C PRO A 96 -26.86 3.87 -3.41
N VAL A 97 -25.71 4.13 -4.04
CA VAL A 97 -24.65 5.03 -3.51
C VAL A 97 -24.18 6.10 -4.50
N PHE A 98 -24.54 6.01 -5.79
CA PHE A 98 -24.29 7.05 -6.78
C PHE A 98 -25.40 7.14 -7.84
N SER A 99 -25.29 8.07 -8.79
CA SER A 99 -26.25 8.19 -9.90
C SER A 99 -25.55 8.54 -11.21
N ASP A 100 -26.25 8.45 -12.34
CA ASP A 100 -25.70 8.85 -13.65
C ASP A 100 -25.27 10.34 -13.67
N GLN A 101 -25.84 11.18 -12.79
CA GLN A 101 -25.47 12.60 -12.63
C GLN A 101 -24.22 12.80 -11.75
N ARG A 102 -23.87 11.81 -10.91
CA ARG A 102 -22.64 11.76 -10.12
C ARG A 102 -22.01 10.36 -10.23
N PRO A 103 -21.43 10.00 -11.39
CA PRO A 103 -21.03 8.62 -11.69
C PRO A 103 -19.79 8.13 -10.94
N LYS A 104 -19.18 8.98 -10.10
CA LYS A 104 -17.99 8.66 -9.31
C LYS A 104 -18.35 8.76 -7.83
N PRO A 105 -18.61 7.64 -7.14
CA PRO A 105 -18.94 7.68 -5.72
C PRO A 105 -17.76 8.17 -4.90
N SER A 106 -18.03 8.87 -3.79
CA SER A 106 -16.99 9.14 -2.80
C SER A 106 -16.66 7.86 -2.03
N GLN A 107 -15.47 7.80 -1.42
CA GLN A 107 -15.10 6.63 -0.62
C GLN A 107 -15.99 6.49 0.63
N VAL A 108 -16.52 7.61 1.15
CA VAL A 108 -17.48 7.62 2.27
C VAL A 108 -18.82 7.03 1.85
N ASP A 109 -19.34 7.39 0.67
CA ASP A 109 -20.60 6.83 0.16
C ASP A 109 -20.48 5.32 -0.09
N LEU A 110 -19.33 4.88 -0.64
CA LEU A 110 -19.02 3.46 -0.81
C LEU A 110 -18.96 2.74 0.54
N ALA A 111 -18.24 3.28 1.51
CA ALA A 111 -18.14 2.71 2.85
C ALA A 111 -19.52 2.53 3.50
N ARG A 112 -20.37 3.56 3.41
CA ARG A 112 -21.73 3.51 3.95
C ARG A 112 -22.61 2.49 3.23
N GLY A 113 -22.49 2.37 1.91
CA GLY A 113 -23.20 1.33 1.15
C GLY A 113 -22.74 -0.08 1.52
N ILE A 114 -21.44 -0.27 1.76
CA ILE A 114 -20.89 -1.54 2.23
C ILE A 114 -21.45 -1.90 3.61
N GLU A 115 -21.45 -0.98 4.56
CA GLU A 115 -22.03 -1.18 5.89
C GLU A 115 -23.50 -1.61 5.80
N LEU A 116 -24.32 -0.90 5.01
CA LEU A 116 -25.73 -1.26 4.83
C LEU A 116 -25.92 -2.63 4.16
N ALA A 117 -25.04 -3.01 3.24
CA ALA A 117 -25.07 -4.32 2.62
C ALA A 117 -24.78 -5.43 3.64
N VAL A 118 -23.80 -5.22 4.52
CA VAL A 118 -23.47 -6.14 5.61
C VAL A 118 -24.62 -6.24 6.61
N GLU A 119 -25.19 -5.10 7.03
CA GLU A 119 -26.36 -5.05 7.92
C GLU A 119 -27.59 -5.76 7.32
N ALA A 120 -27.77 -5.66 6.00
CA ALA A 120 -28.81 -6.38 5.28
C ALA A 120 -28.51 -7.89 5.07
N GLY A 121 -27.37 -8.38 5.57
CA GLY A 121 -26.98 -9.78 5.56
C GLY A 121 -26.50 -10.27 4.18
N ALA A 122 -25.81 -9.41 3.42
CA ALA A 122 -25.16 -9.77 2.17
C ALA A 122 -24.06 -10.82 2.41
N HIS A 123 -23.98 -11.82 1.54
CA HIS A 123 -22.87 -12.78 1.52
C HIS A 123 -21.80 -12.36 0.51
N VAL A 124 -22.24 -11.70 -0.58
CA VAL A 124 -21.38 -11.15 -1.62
C VAL A 124 -21.79 -9.69 -1.86
N ILE A 125 -20.82 -8.79 -1.94
CA ILE A 125 -21.02 -7.38 -2.28
C ILE A 125 -20.30 -7.10 -3.60
N ASN A 126 -21.07 -6.74 -4.62
CA ASN A 126 -20.58 -6.31 -5.92
C ASN A 126 -20.44 -4.78 -5.96
N ILE A 127 -19.23 -4.30 -6.23
CA ILE A 127 -18.90 -2.88 -6.40
C ILE A 127 -18.35 -2.67 -7.81
N SER A 128 -19.24 -2.39 -8.77
CA SER A 128 -18.87 -2.12 -10.17
C SER A 128 -18.36 -0.69 -10.39
N ALA A 129 -17.71 -0.12 -9.39
CA ALA A 129 -17.18 1.24 -9.37
C ALA A 129 -15.88 1.28 -8.56
N GLY A 130 -15.11 2.35 -8.75
CA GLY A 130 -13.89 2.57 -7.98
C GLY A 130 -13.29 3.94 -8.27
N LYS A 131 -12.32 4.33 -7.46
CA LYS A 131 -11.60 5.59 -7.62
C LYS A 131 -10.10 5.33 -7.63
N LEU A 132 -9.41 5.96 -8.57
CA LEU A 132 -7.95 5.97 -8.67
C LEU A 132 -7.32 6.37 -7.33
N SER A 133 -6.41 5.54 -6.84
CA SER A 133 -5.62 5.75 -5.65
C SER A 133 -4.13 5.63 -5.99
N PRO A 134 -3.35 6.72 -5.90
CA PRO A 134 -1.90 6.68 -6.20
C PRO A 134 -1.11 5.71 -5.32
N SER A 135 -1.57 5.45 -4.09
CA SER A 135 -0.91 4.56 -3.14
C SER A 135 -1.51 3.14 -3.10
N GLY A 136 -2.56 2.86 -3.87
CA GLY A 136 -3.37 1.64 -3.74
C GLY A 136 -4.20 1.55 -2.45
N GLY A 137 -4.02 2.48 -1.51
CA GLY A 137 -4.74 2.54 -0.23
C GLY A 137 -6.06 3.28 -0.31
N ALA A 138 -7.00 2.92 0.58
CA ALA A 138 -8.26 3.63 0.77
C ALA A 138 -8.19 4.57 1.97
N ASP A 139 -9.08 5.56 2.00
CA ASP A 139 -9.39 6.35 3.19
C ASP A 139 -9.86 5.43 4.33
N GLY A 140 -9.61 5.82 5.58
CA GLY A 140 -9.87 4.99 6.76
C GLY A 140 -11.32 4.52 6.87
N THR A 141 -12.27 5.32 6.39
CA THR A 141 -13.69 4.96 6.37
C THR A 141 -13.97 3.77 5.44
N LEU A 142 -13.41 3.78 4.22
CA LEU A 142 -13.59 2.71 3.25
C LEU A 142 -12.77 1.47 3.62
N ALA A 143 -11.57 1.65 4.17
CA ALA A 143 -10.78 0.54 4.71
C ALA A 143 -11.54 -0.19 5.83
N SER A 144 -12.08 0.55 6.81
CA SER A 144 -12.86 -0.02 7.92
C SER A 144 -14.11 -0.76 7.45
N ALA A 145 -14.79 -0.27 6.41
CA ALA A 145 -15.95 -0.96 5.84
C ALA A 145 -15.58 -2.28 5.15
N ILE A 146 -14.39 -2.37 4.55
CA ILE A 146 -13.87 -3.62 3.98
C ILE A 146 -13.41 -4.58 5.07
N ASP A 147 -12.80 -4.07 6.15
CA ASP A 147 -12.46 -4.88 7.33
C ASP A 147 -13.73 -5.44 7.99
N LEU A 148 -14.81 -4.65 8.08
CA LEU A 148 -16.12 -5.12 8.53
C LEU A 148 -16.63 -6.30 7.69
N CYS A 149 -16.49 -6.22 6.36
CA CYS A 149 -16.83 -7.35 5.50
C CYS A 149 -15.96 -8.57 5.78
N HIS A 150 -14.66 -8.37 5.96
CA HIS A 150 -13.74 -9.45 6.30
C HIS A 150 -14.19 -10.14 7.59
N ASP A 151 -14.42 -9.39 8.65
CA ASP A 151 -14.77 -9.90 9.98
C ASP A 151 -16.14 -10.62 10.00
N ASN A 152 -17.07 -10.24 9.12
CA ASN A 152 -18.38 -10.87 9.00
C ASN A 152 -18.45 -11.98 7.93
N ASP A 153 -17.29 -12.42 7.39
CA ASP A 153 -17.20 -13.41 6.31
C ASP A 153 -18.03 -13.02 5.08
N VAL A 154 -18.00 -11.75 4.70
CA VAL A 154 -18.67 -11.20 3.51
C VAL A 154 -17.64 -10.99 2.39
N LEU A 155 -17.92 -11.55 1.21
CA LEU A 155 -17.04 -11.42 0.06
C LEU A 155 -17.30 -10.12 -0.70
N VAL A 156 -16.30 -9.26 -0.82
CA VAL A 156 -16.37 -8.06 -1.67
C VAL A 156 -15.69 -8.34 -3.02
N VAL A 157 -16.38 -8.01 -4.11
CA VAL A 157 -15.90 -8.12 -5.49
C VAL A 157 -15.99 -6.74 -6.13
N ALA A 158 -14.88 -6.23 -6.65
CA ALA A 158 -14.82 -4.86 -7.18
C ALA A 158 -14.08 -4.77 -8.51
N ALA A 159 -14.52 -3.84 -9.36
CA ALA A 159 -13.92 -3.59 -10.67
C ALA A 159 -12.54 -2.90 -10.56
N ALA A 160 -11.55 -3.39 -11.30
CA ALA A 160 -10.19 -2.82 -11.31
C ALA A 160 -10.10 -1.41 -11.95
N GLY A 161 -11.12 -0.98 -12.70
CA GLY A 161 -11.13 0.30 -13.41
C GLY A 161 -10.85 0.17 -14.91
N ASN A 162 -11.01 1.27 -15.66
CA ASN A 162 -11.09 1.26 -17.13
C ASN A 162 -10.14 2.30 -17.79
N ASP A 163 -9.09 2.70 -17.07
CA ASP A 163 -8.16 3.76 -17.46
C ASP A 163 -7.03 3.24 -18.37
N GLY A 164 -6.82 1.92 -18.41
CA GLY A 164 -5.81 1.25 -19.24
C GLY A 164 -4.38 1.52 -18.77
N CYS A 165 -4.17 1.74 -17.48
CA CYS A 165 -2.87 2.03 -16.88
C CYS A 165 -2.39 0.98 -15.87
N PHE A 166 -1.09 1.05 -15.55
CA PHE A 166 -0.51 0.42 -14.36
C PHE A 166 -0.87 1.27 -13.13
N CYS A 167 -2.06 1.05 -12.56
CA CYS A 167 -2.67 1.94 -11.59
C CYS A 167 -3.76 1.23 -10.77
N ASP A 168 -3.89 1.65 -9.51
CA ASP A 168 -4.78 1.02 -8.54
C ASP A 168 -6.04 1.86 -8.27
N HIS A 169 -7.18 1.19 -8.18
CA HIS A 169 -8.49 1.73 -7.85
C HIS A 169 -8.96 1.10 -6.55
N VAL A 170 -9.45 1.93 -5.63
CA VAL A 170 -10.13 1.45 -4.42
C VAL A 170 -11.64 1.39 -4.65
N PRO A 171 -12.33 0.35 -4.13
CA PRO A 171 -11.83 -0.64 -3.17
C PRO A 171 -11.12 -1.86 -3.77
N ALA A 172 -11.04 -2.01 -5.10
CA ALA A 172 -10.49 -3.22 -5.74
C ALA A 172 -9.03 -3.54 -5.33
N ALA A 173 -8.21 -2.52 -5.08
CA ALA A 173 -6.81 -2.68 -4.68
C ALA A 173 -6.62 -3.14 -3.22
N LEU A 174 -7.70 -3.22 -2.43
CA LEU A 174 -7.60 -3.62 -1.03
C LEU A 174 -7.48 -5.15 -0.89
N PRO A 175 -6.60 -5.68 -0.02
CA PRO A 175 -6.27 -7.11 0.00
C PRO A 175 -7.44 -8.07 0.22
N ALA A 176 -8.44 -7.68 1.01
CA ALA A 176 -9.60 -8.52 1.29
C ALA A 176 -10.58 -8.61 0.10
N VAL A 177 -10.44 -7.75 -0.91
CA VAL A 177 -11.35 -7.63 -2.06
C VAL A 177 -10.86 -8.50 -3.22
N VAL A 178 -11.79 -9.12 -3.94
CA VAL A 178 -11.50 -9.73 -5.24
C VAL A 178 -11.56 -8.66 -6.30
N ALA A 179 -10.40 -8.28 -6.83
CA ALA A 179 -10.30 -7.36 -7.95
C ALA A 179 -10.72 -8.07 -9.25
N VAL A 180 -11.49 -7.39 -10.10
CA VAL A 180 -11.93 -7.96 -11.36
C VAL A 180 -11.50 -7.08 -12.52
N GLY A 181 -10.59 -7.62 -13.33
CA GLY A 181 -10.22 -7.07 -14.62
C GLY A 181 -11.10 -7.63 -15.75
N ALA A 182 -11.02 -6.99 -16.91
CA ALA A 182 -11.85 -7.33 -18.06
C ALA A 182 -11.02 -8.00 -19.16
N MET A 183 -11.53 -9.10 -19.70
CA MET A 183 -11.00 -9.76 -20.90
C MET A 183 -11.99 -9.71 -22.06
N ASP A 184 -11.44 -9.78 -23.27
CA ASP A 184 -12.21 -9.88 -24.50
C ASP A 184 -12.69 -11.32 -24.77
N ARG A 185 -13.34 -11.54 -25.91
CA ARG A 185 -13.84 -12.87 -26.30
C ARG A 185 -12.74 -13.90 -26.59
N ALA A 186 -11.50 -13.46 -26.82
CA ALA A 186 -10.35 -14.34 -27.02
C ALA A 186 -9.72 -14.77 -25.69
N GLY A 187 -10.17 -14.23 -24.56
CA GLY A 187 -9.57 -14.46 -23.24
C GLY A 187 -8.39 -13.52 -22.96
N GLU A 188 -8.18 -12.50 -23.78
CA GLU A 188 -7.06 -11.57 -23.65
C GLU A 188 -7.44 -10.34 -22.80
N PRO A 189 -6.52 -9.83 -21.94
CA PRO A 189 -6.80 -8.66 -21.11
C PRO A 189 -7.10 -7.41 -21.97
N MET A 190 -8.29 -6.84 -21.79
CA MET A 190 -8.72 -5.67 -22.55
C MET A 190 -7.79 -4.48 -22.33
N ARG A 191 -7.48 -3.71 -23.38
CA ARG A 191 -6.59 -2.53 -23.31
C ARG A 191 -7.00 -1.52 -22.25
N ILE A 192 -8.29 -1.40 -21.99
CA ILE A 192 -8.85 -0.46 -20.99
C ILE A 192 -8.76 -0.99 -19.56
N SER A 193 -8.56 -2.31 -19.36
CA SER A 193 -8.52 -2.88 -18.01
C SER A 193 -7.25 -2.44 -17.29
N ASN A 194 -7.40 -1.82 -16.12
CA ASN A 194 -6.26 -1.47 -15.27
C ASN A 194 -5.57 -2.74 -14.74
N TRP A 195 -4.29 -2.63 -14.46
CA TRP A 195 -3.49 -3.63 -13.77
C TRP A 195 -2.53 -2.93 -12.80
N GLY A 196 -1.99 -3.62 -11.81
CA GLY A 196 -1.23 -2.94 -10.75
C GLY A 196 -0.78 -3.88 -9.64
N PRO A 197 0.14 -3.44 -8.77
CA PRO A 197 0.61 -4.25 -7.66
C PRO A 197 -0.53 -4.59 -6.70
N GLY A 198 -1.49 -3.67 -6.52
CA GLY A 198 -2.68 -3.86 -5.70
C GLY A 198 -3.70 -4.87 -6.24
N TYR A 199 -3.50 -5.48 -7.41
CA TYR A 199 -4.39 -6.53 -7.92
C TYR A 199 -3.70 -7.88 -8.09
N ARG A 200 -2.36 -7.91 -8.05
CA ARG A 200 -1.57 -9.05 -8.52
C ARG A 200 -1.91 -10.37 -7.84
N HIS A 201 -2.24 -10.32 -6.55
CA HIS A 201 -2.43 -11.52 -5.71
C HIS A 201 -3.91 -11.84 -5.41
N HIS A 202 -4.82 -10.94 -5.72
CA HIS A 202 -6.25 -11.10 -5.41
C HIS A 202 -7.16 -10.55 -6.53
N GLY A 203 -6.64 -10.51 -7.75
CA GLY A 203 -7.34 -10.06 -8.93
C GLY A 203 -7.48 -11.16 -9.98
N ILE A 204 -8.64 -11.24 -10.62
CA ILE A 204 -8.91 -12.19 -11.72
C ILE A 204 -9.52 -11.48 -12.92
N LEU A 205 -9.29 -12.03 -14.12
CA LEU A 205 -9.94 -11.57 -15.34
C LEU A 205 -11.25 -12.31 -15.59
N ALA A 206 -12.29 -11.57 -15.96
CA ALA A 206 -13.57 -12.13 -16.40
C ALA A 206 -14.06 -11.42 -17.67
N PRO A 207 -15.00 -12.03 -18.44
CA PRO A 207 -15.47 -11.44 -19.69
C PRO A 207 -16.05 -10.05 -19.48
N GLY A 208 -15.48 -9.03 -20.12
CA GLY A 208 -15.90 -7.64 -19.96
C GLY A 208 -16.26 -6.94 -21.27
N GLU A 209 -16.12 -7.60 -22.42
CA GLU A 209 -16.38 -7.03 -23.73
C GLU A 209 -17.80 -7.36 -24.27
N GLN A 210 -18.56 -6.32 -24.62
CA GLN A 210 -19.88 -6.43 -25.27
C GLN A 210 -20.86 -7.35 -24.51
N ILE A 211 -20.89 -7.23 -23.18
CA ILE A 211 -21.78 -7.98 -22.30
C ILE A 211 -23.22 -7.46 -22.46
N THR A 212 -24.15 -8.36 -22.78
CA THR A 212 -25.57 -8.05 -22.93
C THR A 212 -26.19 -7.76 -21.56
N CYS A 213 -26.86 -6.62 -21.42
CA CYS A 213 -27.43 -6.13 -20.17
C CYS A 213 -28.69 -5.29 -20.40
N ALA A 214 -29.48 -5.07 -19.35
CA ALA A 214 -30.68 -4.25 -19.40
C ALA A 214 -30.38 -2.75 -19.26
N CYS A 215 -31.26 -1.92 -19.80
CA CYS A 215 -31.26 -0.47 -19.67
C CYS A 215 -32.63 -0.02 -19.12
N PRO A 216 -32.68 1.06 -18.33
CA PRO A 216 -33.94 1.58 -17.80
C PRO A 216 -35.00 1.77 -18.89
N GLY A 217 -36.26 1.44 -18.57
CA GLY A 217 -37.39 1.58 -19.50
C GLY A 217 -37.60 0.40 -20.45
N GLY A 218 -36.99 -0.76 -20.17
CA GLY A 218 -37.25 -2.02 -20.90
C GLY A 218 -36.27 -2.34 -22.04
N GLY A 219 -35.25 -1.51 -22.25
CA GLY A 219 -34.27 -1.67 -23.32
C GLY A 219 -33.18 -2.70 -23.00
N ILE A 220 -32.58 -3.29 -24.03
CA ILE A 220 -31.39 -4.16 -23.91
C ILE A 220 -30.23 -3.50 -24.63
N ALA A 221 -29.03 -3.55 -24.05
CA ALA A 221 -27.80 -3.02 -24.64
C ALA A 221 -26.63 -3.99 -24.48
N ARG A 222 -25.54 -3.74 -25.22
CA ARG A 222 -24.24 -4.36 -24.97
C ARG A 222 -23.28 -3.31 -24.43
N ARG A 223 -22.62 -3.61 -23.32
CA ARG A 223 -21.68 -2.70 -22.66
C ARG A 223 -20.32 -3.38 -22.43
N THR A 224 -19.30 -2.55 -22.32
CA THR A 224 -17.91 -3.00 -22.21
C THR A 224 -17.23 -2.33 -21.01
N GLY A 225 -16.51 -3.09 -20.19
CA GLY A 225 -15.69 -2.59 -19.09
C GLY A 225 -15.55 -3.56 -17.92
N THR A 226 -14.64 -3.26 -17.00
CA THR A 226 -14.45 -4.00 -15.73
C THR A 226 -15.70 -3.99 -14.85
N SER A 227 -16.52 -2.94 -14.95
CA SER A 227 -17.84 -2.85 -14.32
C SER A 227 -18.82 -3.95 -14.75
N MET A 228 -18.61 -4.57 -15.93
CA MET A 228 -19.45 -5.65 -16.49
C MET A 228 -18.84 -7.03 -16.19
N ALA A 229 -17.52 -7.09 -16.00
CA ALA A 229 -16.82 -8.30 -15.59
C ALA A 229 -17.04 -8.62 -14.09
N ALA A 230 -17.02 -7.60 -13.22
CA ALA A 230 -17.25 -7.74 -11.78
C ALA A 230 -18.55 -8.49 -11.39
N PRO A 231 -19.74 -8.17 -11.96
CA PRO A 231 -20.97 -8.88 -11.65
C PRO A 231 -20.97 -10.34 -12.11
N ILE A 232 -20.15 -10.71 -13.11
CA ILE A 232 -19.99 -12.12 -13.50
C ILE A 232 -19.31 -12.90 -12.39
N VAL A 233 -18.18 -12.39 -11.88
CA VAL A 233 -17.45 -13.03 -10.76
C VAL A 233 -18.31 -13.09 -9.51
N SER A 234 -19.01 -12.00 -9.18
CA SER A 234 -19.96 -11.96 -8.06
C SER A 234 -21.06 -13.03 -8.18
N GLY A 235 -21.59 -13.23 -9.39
CA GLY A 235 -22.59 -14.24 -9.67
C GLY A 235 -22.05 -15.66 -9.53
N VAL A 236 -20.86 -15.94 -10.08
CA VAL A 236 -20.21 -17.25 -9.94
C VAL A 236 -19.94 -17.56 -8.47
N ALA A 237 -19.45 -16.58 -7.69
CA ALA A 237 -19.26 -16.74 -6.25
C ALA A 237 -20.58 -17.10 -5.55
N ALA A 238 -21.68 -16.44 -5.91
CA ALA A 238 -23.00 -16.72 -5.34
C ALA A 238 -23.52 -18.12 -5.71
N LEU A 239 -23.26 -18.61 -6.93
CA LEU A 239 -23.60 -19.97 -7.35
C LEU A 239 -22.77 -21.02 -6.58
N LEU A 240 -21.47 -20.78 -6.37
CA LEU A 240 -20.62 -21.66 -5.57
C LEU A 240 -21.11 -21.72 -4.11
N LEU A 241 -21.48 -20.58 -3.53
CA LEU A 241 -22.12 -20.54 -2.20
C LEU A 241 -23.45 -21.33 -2.20
N SER A 242 -24.26 -21.17 -3.24
CA SER A 242 -25.52 -21.91 -3.38
C SER A 242 -25.30 -23.43 -3.42
N LEU A 243 -24.26 -23.91 -4.10
CA LEU A 243 -23.89 -25.32 -4.11
C LEU A 243 -23.51 -25.83 -2.73
N ARG A 244 -22.71 -25.06 -1.97
CA ARG A 244 -22.35 -25.41 -0.59
C ARG A 244 -23.58 -25.56 0.29
N VAL A 245 -24.49 -24.59 0.24
CA VAL A 245 -25.70 -24.62 1.08
C VAL A 245 -26.65 -25.75 0.67
N ARG A 246 -26.75 -26.08 -0.63
CA ARG A 246 -27.50 -27.26 -1.11
C ARG A 246 -26.87 -28.58 -0.65
N ALA A 247 -25.56 -28.62 -0.49
CA ALA A 247 -24.83 -29.75 0.09
C ALA A 247 -24.93 -29.80 1.64
N GLY A 248 -25.70 -28.91 2.27
CA GLY A 248 -25.85 -28.86 3.73
C GLY A 248 -24.69 -28.19 4.48
N LEU A 249 -23.78 -27.52 3.75
CA LEU A 249 -22.63 -26.83 4.33
C LEU A 249 -22.90 -25.33 4.50
N PRO A 250 -22.18 -24.64 5.41
CA PRO A 250 -22.28 -23.19 5.54
C PRO A 250 -21.80 -22.49 4.27
N ALA A 251 -22.52 -21.43 3.89
CA ALA A 251 -22.06 -20.42 2.95
C ALA A 251 -20.86 -19.72 3.59
N ARG A 252 -19.64 -20.07 3.18
CA ARG A 252 -18.38 -19.45 3.66
C ARG A 252 -17.78 -18.60 2.53
N PRO A 253 -18.17 -17.33 2.35
CA PRO A 253 -17.70 -16.48 1.26
C PRO A 253 -16.17 -16.35 1.16
N ARG A 254 -15.44 -16.31 2.27
CA ARG A 254 -13.96 -16.30 2.25
C ARG A 254 -13.36 -17.57 1.66
N ALA A 255 -13.97 -18.74 1.90
CA ALA A 255 -13.53 -19.99 1.29
C ALA A 255 -13.76 -19.97 -0.23
N VAL A 256 -14.89 -19.42 -0.68
CA VAL A 256 -15.19 -19.24 -2.11
C VAL A 256 -14.24 -18.24 -2.77
N ARG A 257 -13.85 -17.17 -2.08
CA ARG A 257 -12.79 -16.26 -2.54
C ARG A 257 -11.50 -17.01 -2.83
N THR A 258 -11.03 -17.84 -1.89
CA THR A 258 -9.81 -18.63 -2.08
C THR A 258 -9.94 -19.56 -3.28
N LEU A 259 -11.05 -20.28 -3.40
CA LEU A 259 -11.31 -21.18 -4.54
C LEU A 259 -11.23 -20.44 -5.88
N LEU A 260 -11.84 -19.26 -6.00
CA LEU A 260 -11.81 -18.46 -7.23
C LEU A 260 -10.41 -17.99 -7.62
N LEU A 261 -9.56 -17.66 -6.63
CA LEU A 261 -8.21 -17.17 -6.86
C LEU A 261 -7.24 -18.33 -7.17
N GLU A 262 -7.34 -19.44 -6.45
CA GLU A 262 -6.45 -20.60 -6.62
C GLU A 262 -6.77 -21.41 -7.88
N SER A 263 -8.04 -21.42 -8.32
CA SER A 263 -8.41 -22.11 -9.54
C SER A 263 -8.19 -21.28 -10.81
N ALA A 264 -7.84 -20.00 -10.69
CA ALA A 264 -7.70 -19.11 -11.84
C ALA A 264 -6.64 -19.63 -12.82
N ASP A 265 -6.94 -19.63 -14.11
CA ASP A 265 -5.99 -20.11 -15.10
C ASP A 265 -4.84 -19.09 -15.21
N PRO A 266 -3.57 -19.53 -15.07
CA PRO A 266 -2.43 -18.63 -15.10
C PRO A 266 -2.26 -18.01 -16.50
N CYS A 267 -1.50 -16.92 -16.56
CA CYS A 267 -1.11 -16.27 -17.79
C CYS A 267 -0.57 -17.29 -18.82
N PRO A 268 -1.15 -17.38 -20.02
CA PRO A 268 -0.72 -18.35 -21.04
C PRO A 268 0.58 -17.94 -21.75
N VAL A 269 1.09 -16.73 -21.48
CA VAL A 269 2.24 -16.11 -22.14
C VAL A 269 3.50 -16.31 -21.29
N GLY A 270 4.64 -16.64 -21.91
CA GLY A 270 5.93 -16.79 -21.22
C GLY A 270 6.67 -15.48 -20.91
N ASP A 271 6.01 -14.33 -21.04
CA ASP A 271 6.59 -13.00 -20.82
C ASP A 271 6.11 -12.42 -19.47
N PRO A 272 6.99 -12.27 -18.48
CA PRO A 272 6.63 -11.75 -17.16
C PRO A 272 5.96 -10.36 -17.18
N VAL A 273 6.29 -9.50 -18.15
CA VAL A 273 5.73 -8.14 -18.24
C VAL A 273 4.31 -8.18 -18.80
N ALA A 274 4.07 -8.98 -19.84
CA ALA A 274 2.73 -9.19 -20.39
C ALA A 274 1.79 -9.83 -19.36
N CYS A 275 2.30 -10.75 -18.53
CA CYS A 275 1.52 -11.43 -17.50
C CYS A 275 1.03 -10.53 -16.37
N LEU A 276 1.63 -9.35 -16.15
CA LEU A 276 1.12 -8.40 -15.16
C LEU A 276 -0.34 -7.99 -15.43
N ARG A 277 -0.77 -8.04 -16.70
CA ARG A 277 -2.14 -7.68 -17.11
C ARG A 277 -3.16 -8.80 -16.86
N TYR A 278 -2.70 -10.02 -16.59
CA TYR A 278 -3.55 -11.16 -16.23
C TYR A 278 -3.86 -11.26 -14.74
N LEU A 279 -3.32 -10.35 -13.92
CA LEU A 279 -3.50 -10.33 -12.47
C LEU A 279 -3.05 -11.68 -11.85
N ALA A 280 -3.90 -12.35 -11.07
CA ALA A 280 -3.65 -13.72 -10.60
C ALA A 280 -4.01 -14.79 -11.65
N GLY A 281 -4.82 -14.46 -12.66
CA GLY A 281 -5.25 -15.38 -13.72
C GLY A 281 -6.62 -15.03 -14.32
N THR A 282 -7.12 -15.88 -15.22
CA THR A 282 -8.47 -15.78 -15.78
C THR A 282 -9.46 -16.67 -15.01
N LEU A 283 -10.74 -16.26 -14.95
CA LEU A 283 -11.79 -16.98 -14.25
C LEU A 283 -11.98 -18.40 -14.80
N ASN A 284 -11.71 -19.41 -13.97
CA ASN A 284 -11.95 -20.82 -14.28
C ASN A 284 -13.05 -21.39 -13.38
N ILE A 285 -14.26 -21.53 -13.94
CA ILE A 285 -15.44 -22.02 -13.21
C ILE A 285 -15.34 -23.52 -12.91
N GLU A 286 -14.84 -24.31 -13.85
CA GLU A 286 -14.75 -25.77 -13.72
C GLU A 286 -13.74 -26.14 -12.63
N GLY A 287 -12.55 -25.52 -12.65
CA GLY A 287 -11.54 -25.69 -11.61
C GLY A 287 -12.06 -25.30 -10.22
N ALA A 288 -12.83 -24.21 -10.11
CA ALA A 288 -13.43 -23.80 -8.84
C ALA A 288 -14.46 -24.81 -8.32
N VAL A 289 -15.30 -25.36 -9.21
CA VAL A 289 -16.30 -26.38 -8.85
C VAL A 289 -15.65 -27.70 -8.45
N ASP A 290 -14.59 -28.12 -9.15
CA ASP A 290 -13.85 -29.35 -8.85
C ASP A 290 -13.10 -29.23 -7.53
N ALA A 291 -12.40 -28.11 -7.29
CA ALA A 291 -11.72 -27.83 -6.03
C ALA A 291 -12.70 -27.79 -4.85
N MET A 292 -13.88 -27.20 -5.05
CA MET A 292 -14.95 -27.22 -4.07
C MET A 292 -15.44 -28.65 -3.80
N THR A 293 -15.72 -29.43 -4.85
CA THR A 293 -16.25 -30.80 -4.72
C THR A 293 -15.26 -31.69 -3.93
N LYS A 294 -13.97 -31.60 -4.23
CA LYS A 294 -12.91 -32.30 -3.46
C LYS A 294 -12.90 -31.89 -1.99
N HIS A 295 -12.98 -30.60 -1.69
CA HIS A 295 -13.07 -30.12 -0.31
C HIS A 295 -14.30 -30.63 0.44
N VAL A 296 -15.44 -30.80 -0.26
CA VAL A 296 -16.65 -31.37 0.32
C VAL A 296 -16.49 -32.87 0.60
N GLU A 297 -15.88 -33.61 -0.31
CA GLU A 297 -15.59 -35.05 -0.16
C GLU A 297 -14.58 -35.32 0.96
N GLU A 298 -13.48 -34.55 1.04
CA GLU A 298 -12.47 -34.67 2.09
C GLU A 298 -13.03 -34.32 3.49
N GLN A 299 -13.95 -33.35 3.58
CA GLN A 299 -14.66 -33.01 4.83
C GLN A 299 -15.70 -34.07 5.22
N ALA A 300 -16.27 -34.80 4.25
CA ALA A 300 -17.14 -35.94 4.51
C ALA A 300 -16.35 -37.17 4.97
N ASP A 301 -15.19 -37.45 4.36
CA ASP A 301 -14.31 -38.58 4.75
C ASP A 301 -13.68 -38.39 6.14
N THR A 302 -13.29 -37.17 6.50
CA THR A 302 -12.79 -36.87 7.86
C THR A 302 -13.89 -36.99 8.91
N ALA A 303 -15.14 -36.64 8.59
CA ALA A 303 -16.27 -36.85 9.49
C ALA A 303 -16.60 -38.34 9.71
N VAL A 304 -16.33 -39.20 8.71
CA VAL A 304 -16.50 -40.66 8.81
C VAL A 304 -15.33 -41.33 9.54
N GLN A 305 -14.08 -40.87 9.34
CA GLN A 305 -12.90 -41.45 10.01
C GLN A 305 -12.85 -41.16 11.52
N VAL A 306 -13.39 -40.02 11.98
CA VAL A 306 -13.49 -39.70 13.42
C VAL A 306 -14.50 -40.62 14.16
N SER A 307 -15.34 -41.38 13.44
CA SER A 307 -16.29 -42.31 14.05
C SER A 307 -15.76 -43.74 14.28
N CYS A 308 -14.53 -44.06 13.85
CA CYS A 308 -14.02 -45.44 13.81
C CYS A 308 -12.68 -45.72 14.52
N GLU A 309 -12.09 -44.77 15.27
CA GLU A 309 -10.86 -45.05 16.04
C GLU A 309 -11.14 -45.23 17.54
N CYS A 310 -11.17 -46.49 17.98
CA CYS A 310 -11.03 -46.86 19.39
C CYS A 310 -9.63 -46.47 19.90
N ALA A 311 -9.55 -45.49 20.81
CA ALA A 311 -8.37 -45.23 21.63
C ALA A 311 -8.57 -45.80 23.06
N PRO A 312 -7.51 -46.28 23.73
CA PRO A 312 -7.62 -46.99 25.00
C PRO A 312 -7.88 -46.03 26.18
N GLU A 313 -8.65 -46.51 27.15
CA GLU A 313 -9.11 -45.79 28.35
C GLU A 313 -7.95 -45.27 29.23
N PRO A 314 -8.01 -44.01 29.71
CA PRO A 314 -7.25 -43.58 30.88
C PRO A 314 -8.00 -43.97 32.18
N ALA A 315 -7.23 -44.38 33.18
CA ALA A 315 -7.69 -44.93 34.45
C ALA A 315 -8.67 -44.04 35.23
N VAL A 316 -9.71 -44.67 35.75
CA VAL A 316 -10.77 -44.11 36.59
C VAL A 316 -10.29 -44.02 38.05
N GLU A 317 -10.31 -42.81 38.64
CA GLU A 317 -10.45 -42.63 40.09
C GLU A 317 -11.95 -42.60 40.47
N PRO A 318 -12.33 -43.10 41.67
CA PRO A 318 -13.72 -43.47 41.96
C PRO A 318 -14.61 -42.27 42.34
N PRO A 319 -15.94 -42.38 42.15
CA PRO A 319 -16.90 -41.30 42.37
C PRO A 319 -17.35 -41.20 43.84
N VAL A 320 -17.62 -39.97 44.30
CA VAL A 320 -18.38 -39.69 45.52
C VAL A 320 -19.83 -39.36 45.13
N GLU A 321 -20.74 -40.05 45.80
CA GLU A 321 -22.18 -40.16 45.55
C GLU A 321 -22.96 -38.83 45.71
N THR A 322 -23.90 -38.58 44.80
CA THR A 322 -25.09 -37.74 45.05
C THR A 322 -26.32 -38.65 45.22
N PRO A 323 -27.15 -38.49 46.27
CA PRO A 323 -28.37 -39.26 46.42
C PRO A 323 -29.53 -38.72 45.58
N ALA A 324 -30.38 -39.67 45.17
CA ALA A 324 -31.51 -39.56 44.25
C ALA A 324 -32.75 -38.82 44.78
N GLU A 325 -33.61 -38.45 43.82
CA GLU A 325 -35.01 -38.03 43.96
C GLU A 325 -35.88 -39.06 44.71
N PRO A 326 -37.08 -38.63 45.16
CA PRO A 326 -38.23 -39.50 45.16
C PRO A 326 -39.45 -38.95 44.40
N GLU A 327 -40.33 -39.90 44.09
CA GLU A 327 -41.41 -39.93 43.09
C GLU A 327 -42.67 -39.06 43.34
N ALA A 328 -43.32 -38.75 42.21
CA ALA A 328 -44.76 -38.66 41.90
C ALA A 328 -45.82 -38.39 43.01
N ALA A 329 -46.65 -37.35 42.80
CA ALA A 329 -48.12 -37.47 42.63
C ALA A 329 -48.85 -36.11 42.49
N GLY A 330 -49.69 -35.98 41.46
CA GLY A 330 -51.07 -35.47 41.59
C GLY A 330 -51.39 -33.97 41.44
N HIS A 331 -52.34 -33.72 40.53
CA HIS A 331 -53.39 -32.68 40.53
C HIS A 331 -53.17 -31.32 39.83
N ALA A 332 -53.74 -31.23 38.62
CA ALA A 332 -54.91 -30.41 38.24
C ALA A 332 -54.84 -28.86 38.20
N LEU A 333 -55.10 -28.36 36.97
CA LEU A 333 -56.05 -27.30 36.58
C LEU A 333 -55.72 -25.79 36.78
N THR A 334 -55.51 -25.17 35.61
CA THR A 334 -56.08 -23.90 35.10
C THR A 334 -55.50 -22.52 35.46
N PRO A 335 -55.64 -21.53 34.53
CA PRO A 335 -54.85 -20.30 34.49
C PRO A 335 -55.66 -19.05 34.93
N VAL A 336 -54.99 -18.00 35.40
CA VAL A 336 -55.62 -16.66 35.59
C VAL A 336 -54.64 -15.53 35.24
N SER A 337 -55.25 -14.46 34.73
CA SER A 337 -54.73 -13.32 33.96
C SER A 337 -54.27 -12.09 34.77
N ARG A 338 -53.54 -11.21 34.05
CA ARG A 338 -53.61 -9.72 33.98
C ARG A 338 -53.14 -8.81 35.14
N ALA A 339 -52.04 -8.09 34.84
CA ALA A 339 -51.86 -6.63 34.64
C ALA A 339 -51.90 -5.59 35.80
N LEU A 340 -51.12 -4.50 35.56
CA LEU A 340 -51.00 -3.16 36.21
C LEU A 340 -49.89 -3.08 37.28
N ASP A 341 -48.97 -2.10 37.38
CA ASP A 341 -48.73 -0.80 36.74
C ASP A 341 -47.30 -0.27 37.09
N ALA A 342 -46.82 0.70 36.28
CA ALA A 342 -45.93 1.84 36.59
C ALA A 342 -44.41 1.71 36.86
N GLU A 343 -43.65 2.46 36.04
CA GLU A 343 -42.28 3.04 36.18
C GLU A 343 -42.15 3.99 37.41
N PRO A 344 -40.94 4.36 37.96
CA PRO A 344 -39.87 5.09 37.22
C PRO A 344 -38.39 4.96 37.67
N GLU A 345 -37.52 5.54 36.83
CA GLU A 345 -36.20 6.19 36.97
C GLU A 345 -35.37 6.07 38.27
N HIS A 346 -34.03 5.93 38.14
CA HIS A 346 -33.06 6.64 39.00
C HIS A 346 -31.65 6.76 38.38
N GLU A 347 -31.21 8.01 38.23
CA GLU A 347 -29.82 8.47 38.06
C GLU A 347 -29.01 8.42 39.38
N LEU A 348 -27.70 8.17 39.21
CA LEU A 348 -26.50 8.69 39.90
C LEU A 348 -26.53 8.98 41.42
N VAL A 349 -25.50 8.46 42.13
CA VAL A 349 -24.52 9.25 42.93
C VAL A 349 -23.45 8.34 43.53
N THR A 350 -22.20 8.81 43.43
CA THR A 350 -20.95 8.31 44.01
C THR A 350 -20.80 8.65 45.50
N SER A 351 -20.00 7.88 46.26
CA SER A 351 -19.21 8.40 47.39
C SER A 351 -18.06 7.44 47.74
N GLU A 352 -17.03 8.00 48.36
CA GLU A 352 -15.60 7.64 48.31
C GLU A 352 -15.09 6.76 49.48
N SER A 353 -13.95 6.09 49.23
CA SER A 353 -12.78 5.86 50.14
C SER A 353 -12.97 4.89 51.35
N VAL A 354 -12.08 3.98 51.78
CA VAL A 354 -10.60 3.82 51.94
C VAL A 354 -10.27 2.29 52.11
N PRO A 355 -9.03 1.78 51.89
CA PRO A 355 -8.73 0.37 51.56
C PRO A 355 -8.18 -0.46 52.75
N PRO A 356 -7.97 -1.79 52.59
CA PRO A 356 -7.04 -2.51 53.46
C PRO A 356 -5.75 -2.92 52.73
N SER A 357 -4.65 -2.35 53.24
CA SER A 357 -3.37 -3.01 53.55
C SER A 357 -2.77 -4.00 52.54
N GLY A 358 -1.81 -3.49 51.77
CA GLY A 358 -0.40 -3.84 51.92
C GLY A 358 -0.02 -5.31 51.95
N GLU A 359 0.01 -5.94 50.78
CA GLU A 359 1.07 -6.89 50.42
C GLU A 359 1.96 -6.21 49.36
N PRO A 360 3.28 -6.46 49.35
CA PRO A 360 4.17 -5.80 48.40
C PRO A 360 3.72 -6.19 46.98
N VAL A 361 3.39 -5.19 46.18
CA VAL A 361 3.21 -5.31 44.73
C VAL A 361 4.45 -6.03 44.21
N SER A 362 4.30 -7.30 43.85
CA SER A 362 5.36 -8.01 43.16
C SER A 362 5.60 -7.27 41.85
N GLU A 363 6.88 -6.93 41.62
CA GLU A 363 7.37 -6.05 40.58
C GLU A 363 6.58 -6.18 39.28
N SER A 364 5.83 -5.13 38.96
CA SER A 364 5.28 -4.94 37.63
C SER A 364 6.47 -4.85 36.67
N TRP A 365 6.84 -5.96 36.04
CA TRP A 365 7.75 -5.94 34.91
C TRP A 365 7.13 -5.03 33.86
N GLN A 366 7.57 -3.76 33.83
CA GLN A 366 7.21 -2.80 32.82
C GLN A 366 7.65 -3.39 31.49
N ARG A 367 6.68 -3.94 30.74
CA ARG A 367 6.94 -4.65 29.49
C ARG A 367 7.56 -3.65 28.51
N LEU A 368 8.77 -3.96 28.07
CA LEU A 368 9.51 -3.17 27.09
C LEU A 368 8.79 -3.18 25.74
N VAL A 369 8.75 -2.05 25.08
CA VAL A 369 8.21 -1.91 23.72
C VAL A 369 9.26 -1.25 22.83
N TYR A 370 9.42 -1.79 21.63
CA TYR A 370 10.14 -1.16 20.54
C TYR A 370 9.26 -1.27 19.30
N ALA A 371 8.43 -0.25 19.07
CA ALA A 371 7.42 -0.25 18.01
C ALA A 371 7.86 0.60 16.83
N VAL A 372 7.41 0.26 15.62
CA VAL A 372 7.64 1.05 14.40
C VAL A 372 6.29 1.39 13.79
N GLY A 373 6.08 2.64 13.41
CA GLY A 373 4.80 3.10 12.88
C GLY A 373 4.83 4.50 12.29
N ILE A 374 3.65 5.07 12.14
CA ILE A 374 3.41 6.44 11.69
C ILE A 374 2.91 7.25 12.88
N LEU A 375 3.53 8.40 13.12
CA LEU A 375 3.12 9.28 14.20
C LEU A 375 1.82 10.02 13.86
N GLY A 376 0.92 10.14 14.82
CA GLY A 376 -0.31 10.92 14.73
C GLY A 376 -0.66 11.59 16.06
N TYR A 377 -1.82 12.26 16.08
CA TYR A 377 -2.38 12.85 17.29
C TYR A 377 -3.91 12.68 17.30
N ASP A 378 -4.46 12.66 18.51
CA ASP A 378 -5.88 12.56 18.78
C ASP A 378 -6.28 13.55 19.89
N PHE A 379 -7.52 14.03 19.85
CA PHE A 379 -8.02 15.03 20.81
C PHE A 379 -8.54 14.39 22.11
N GLY A 380 -8.95 13.13 22.08
CA GLY A 380 -9.57 12.39 23.18
C GLY A 380 -10.99 12.84 23.54
N SER A 381 -11.25 14.15 23.51
CA SER A 381 -12.54 14.73 23.88
C SER A 381 -12.93 15.89 22.96
N GLU A 382 -14.23 16.15 22.88
CA GLU A 382 -14.79 17.28 22.13
C GLU A 382 -14.34 18.63 22.70
N ALA A 383 -14.26 18.77 24.03
CA ALA A 383 -13.76 19.98 24.68
C ALA A 383 -12.33 20.32 24.24
N ARG A 384 -11.46 19.31 24.13
CA ARG A 384 -10.08 19.51 23.68
C ARG A 384 -10.01 19.88 22.20
N ARG A 385 -10.77 19.20 21.34
CA ARG A 385 -10.89 19.55 19.92
C ARG A 385 -11.32 21.00 19.73
N ASP A 386 -12.33 21.43 20.48
CA ASP A 386 -12.87 22.78 20.35
C ASP A 386 -11.91 23.86 20.88
N SER A 387 -11.09 23.53 21.88
CA SER A 387 -10.00 24.39 22.34
C SER A 387 -9.00 24.68 21.21
N PHE A 388 -8.56 23.64 20.47
CA PHE A 388 -7.67 23.83 19.32
C PHE A 388 -8.35 24.58 18.15
N LYS A 389 -9.65 24.36 17.90
CA LYS A 389 -10.40 25.15 16.90
C LYS A 389 -10.42 26.66 17.21
N GLN A 390 -10.44 27.04 18.48
CA GLN A 390 -10.47 28.44 18.90
C GLN A 390 -9.08 29.08 18.95
N LEU A 391 -8.07 28.31 19.37
CA LEU A 391 -6.72 28.82 19.56
C LEU A 391 -5.90 28.88 18.26
N MET A 392 -6.19 28.02 17.28
CA MET A 392 -5.45 28.00 16.02
C MET A 392 -5.82 29.20 15.12
N PRO A 393 -4.83 29.97 14.63
CA PRO A 393 -5.10 31.10 13.75
C PRO A 393 -5.53 30.61 12.34
N PRO A 394 -6.36 31.38 11.63
CA PRO A 394 -6.67 31.11 10.22
C PRO A 394 -5.40 31.24 9.36
N THR A 395 -5.31 30.42 8.31
CA THR A 395 -4.16 30.39 7.39
C THR A 395 -4.50 31.06 6.06
N GLN A 396 -3.49 31.55 5.32
CA GLN A 396 -3.71 32.14 3.99
C GLN A 396 -3.55 31.08 2.90
N GLY A 397 -4.59 30.90 2.09
CA GLY A 397 -4.59 30.03 0.93
C GLY A 397 -3.91 30.63 -0.31
N PRO A 398 -3.76 29.84 -1.39
CA PRO A 398 -3.27 30.34 -2.67
C PRO A 398 -4.11 31.53 -3.15
N GLY A 399 -3.47 32.69 -3.37
CA GLY A 399 -4.16 33.93 -3.75
C GLY A 399 -4.60 34.82 -2.59
N GLY A 400 -4.15 34.56 -1.35
CA GLY A 400 -4.40 35.42 -0.18
C GLY A 400 -5.81 35.28 0.43
N LEU A 401 -6.56 34.25 0.03
CA LEU A 401 -7.88 33.96 0.60
C LEU A 401 -7.74 33.38 2.02
N PRO A 402 -8.51 33.84 3.01
CA PRO A 402 -8.46 33.29 4.36
C PRO A 402 -9.07 31.88 4.40
N ILE A 403 -8.26 30.90 4.79
CA ILE A 403 -8.67 29.53 5.10
C ILE A 403 -8.91 29.46 6.61
N GLN A 404 -10.10 29.00 7.01
CA GLN A 404 -10.43 28.81 8.41
C GLN A 404 -9.50 27.77 9.05
N ALA A 405 -9.12 27.99 10.31
CA ALA A 405 -8.27 27.07 11.05
C ALA A 405 -8.90 25.67 11.11
N ASN A 406 -8.16 24.68 10.64
CA ASN A 406 -8.58 23.28 10.68
C ASN A 406 -7.62 22.46 11.56
N PRO A 407 -8.01 22.06 12.78
CA PRO A 407 -7.14 21.29 13.66
C PRO A 407 -6.90 19.84 13.20
N TYR A 408 -7.66 19.36 12.21
CA TYR A 408 -7.40 18.08 11.54
C TYR A 408 -6.37 18.17 10.42
N ASP A 409 -6.02 19.39 9.98
CA ASP A 409 -4.90 19.61 9.06
C ASP A 409 -3.60 19.57 9.86
N VAL A 410 -2.84 18.49 9.69
CA VAL A 410 -1.58 18.24 10.37
C VAL A 410 -0.60 19.40 10.17
N ARG A 411 -0.59 20.06 9.02
CA ARG A 411 0.35 21.17 8.78
C ARG A 411 0.00 22.40 9.59
N GLN A 412 -1.30 22.72 9.68
CA GLN A 412 -1.77 23.82 10.51
C GLN A 412 -1.51 23.51 11.98
N MET A 413 -1.73 22.27 12.41
CA MET A 413 -1.45 21.83 13.78
C MET A 413 0.04 21.95 14.11
N VAL A 414 0.93 21.42 13.26
CA VAL A 414 2.38 21.53 13.44
C VAL A 414 2.83 22.98 13.49
N ALA A 415 2.34 23.83 12.58
CA ALA A 415 2.66 25.25 12.57
C ALA A 415 2.26 25.95 13.88
N TYR A 416 1.08 25.60 14.42
CA TYR A 416 0.59 26.09 15.70
C TYR A 416 1.44 25.58 16.89
N LEU A 417 1.75 24.28 16.95
CA LEU A 417 2.52 23.67 18.02
C LEU A 417 3.98 24.14 18.07
N LYS A 418 4.58 24.49 16.92
CA LYS A 418 5.93 25.09 16.88
C LYS A 418 5.96 26.47 17.54
N GLN A 419 4.87 27.23 17.44
CA GLN A 419 4.73 28.52 18.10
C GLN A 419 4.28 28.38 19.55
N ASN A 420 3.57 27.30 19.89
CA ASN A 420 3.03 27.03 21.23
C ASN A 420 3.43 25.62 21.74
N PRO A 421 4.71 25.39 22.10
CA PRO A 421 5.20 24.05 22.42
C PRO A 421 4.52 23.38 23.63
N SER A 422 4.00 24.17 24.57
CA SER A 422 3.28 23.66 25.75
C SER A 422 1.96 22.97 25.39
N GLU A 423 1.33 23.34 24.28
CA GLU A 423 0.06 22.73 23.84
C GLU A 423 0.27 21.32 23.29
N ALA A 424 1.51 20.92 22.97
CA ALA A 424 1.82 19.57 22.53
C ALA A 424 1.46 18.52 23.58
N SER A 425 1.57 18.84 24.88
CA SER A 425 1.19 17.91 25.95
C SER A 425 -0.32 17.77 26.14
N ALA A 426 -1.13 18.66 25.55
CA ALA A 426 -2.57 18.54 25.60
C ALA A 426 -3.08 17.42 24.67
N LEU A 427 -2.40 17.17 23.54
CA LEU A 427 -2.77 16.15 22.57
C LEU A 427 -2.44 14.73 23.05
N ILE A 428 -3.26 13.77 22.65
CA ILE A 428 -2.91 12.35 22.76
C ILE A 428 -2.06 12.02 21.54
N TRP A 429 -0.76 11.81 21.72
CA TRP A 429 0.11 11.37 20.63
C TRP A 429 -0.10 9.89 20.38
N THR A 430 -0.24 9.49 19.12
CA THR A 430 -0.46 8.10 18.76
C THR A 430 0.65 7.59 17.85
N LEU A 431 1.07 6.34 18.06
CA LEU A 431 1.81 5.59 17.07
C LEU A 431 0.83 4.65 16.37
N ASN A 432 0.80 4.73 15.04
CA ASN A 432 -0.15 4.01 14.22
C ASN A 432 0.58 2.97 13.36
N LEU A 433 0.05 1.75 13.26
CA LEU A 433 0.39 0.85 12.16
C LEU A 433 -0.58 1.15 11.03
N GLU A 434 -0.07 1.78 9.98
CA GLU A 434 -0.89 2.34 8.89
C GLU A 434 -1.92 3.34 9.45
N LEU A 435 -3.20 2.97 9.50
CA LEU A 435 -4.28 3.81 10.03
C LEU A 435 -4.77 3.37 11.41
N THR A 436 -4.21 2.30 11.98
CA THR A 436 -4.64 1.75 13.27
C THR A 436 -3.76 2.27 14.40
N PRO A 437 -4.29 3.04 15.37
CA PRO A 437 -3.53 3.46 16.53
C PRO A 437 -3.23 2.25 17.43
N ILE A 438 -1.94 1.96 17.64
CA ILE A 438 -1.48 0.82 18.45
C ILE A 438 -1.02 1.24 19.85
N TYR A 439 -0.46 2.44 19.98
CA TYR A 439 0.03 2.96 21.25
C TYR A 439 -0.27 4.45 21.39
N ALA A 440 -0.67 4.86 22.59
CA ALA A 440 -0.57 6.26 23.00
C ALA A 440 0.86 6.53 23.48
N VAL A 441 1.42 7.66 23.08
CA VAL A 441 2.79 8.06 23.44
C VAL A 441 2.72 9.04 24.59
N GLU A 442 3.34 8.67 25.71
CA GLU A 442 3.32 9.45 26.94
C GLU A 442 4.75 9.84 27.36
N PRO A 443 5.21 11.04 26.99
CA PRO A 443 6.46 11.57 27.48
C PRO A 443 6.42 11.82 28.99
N ILE A 444 7.38 11.25 29.73
CA ILE A 444 7.49 11.37 31.18
C ILE A 444 8.87 11.89 31.60
N GLY A 445 8.98 12.35 32.85
CA GLY A 445 10.24 12.79 33.43
C GLY A 445 10.72 14.15 32.92
N SER A 446 11.96 14.51 33.24
CA SER A 446 12.53 15.83 32.96
C SER A 446 12.76 16.11 31.48
N TYR A 447 12.80 15.08 30.63
CA TYR A 447 12.99 15.22 29.18
C TYR A 447 11.67 15.21 28.39
N GLY A 448 10.52 15.18 29.07
CA GLY A 448 9.20 15.22 28.41
C GLY A 448 9.05 16.34 27.38
N PRO A 449 9.43 17.61 27.69
CA PRO A 449 9.39 18.70 26.73
C PRO A 449 10.25 18.47 25.47
N GLU A 450 11.44 17.89 25.63
CA GLU A 450 12.32 17.54 24.50
C GLU A 450 11.69 16.46 23.63
N VAL A 451 11.07 15.45 24.24
CA VAL A 451 10.36 14.38 23.51
C VAL A 451 9.19 14.97 22.72
N TYR A 452 8.36 15.84 23.31
CA TYR A 452 7.29 16.51 22.56
C TYR A 452 7.82 17.33 21.38
N ARG A 453 8.92 18.07 21.54
CA ARG A 453 9.56 18.80 20.42
C ARG A 453 10.01 17.84 19.32
N THR A 454 10.58 16.69 19.69
CA THR A 454 10.94 15.64 18.72
C THR A 454 9.72 15.08 18.02
N LEU A 455 8.63 14.77 18.73
CA LEU A 455 7.38 14.29 18.13
C LEU A 455 6.80 15.30 17.14
N VAL A 456 6.77 16.59 17.47
CA VAL A 456 6.33 17.66 16.54
C VAL A 456 7.22 17.70 15.30
N SER A 457 8.54 17.61 15.47
CA SER A 457 9.49 17.60 14.34
C SER A 457 9.33 16.37 13.44
N LEU A 458 9.04 15.20 14.02
CA LEU A 458 8.76 13.97 13.26
C LEU A 458 7.43 14.05 12.52
N LEU A 459 6.40 14.63 13.15
CA LEU A 459 5.09 14.84 12.54
C LEU A 459 5.16 15.84 11.38
N GLU A 460 5.94 16.91 11.51
CA GLU A 460 6.23 17.87 10.43
C GLU A 460 6.87 17.16 9.23
N ALA A 461 7.91 16.37 9.50
CA ALA A 461 8.64 15.60 8.49
C ALA A 461 7.76 14.57 7.76
N GLN A 462 6.75 14.00 8.45
CA GLN A 462 5.74 13.13 7.84
C GLN A 462 4.69 13.91 7.02
N ALA A 463 4.27 15.08 7.48
CA ALA A 463 3.26 15.89 6.79
C ALA A 463 3.80 16.50 5.49
N ASP A 464 5.08 16.85 5.46
CA ASP A 464 5.76 17.29 4.23
C ASP A 464 5.92 16.13 3.24
N ALA A 465 6.12 14.89 3.72
CA ALA A 465 6.26 13.68 2.90
C ALA A 465 5.00 13.30 2.08
N SER A 466 3.80 13.69 2.54
CA SER A 466 2.51 13.27 1.98
C SER A 466 1.98 14.17 0.86
N SER A 467 2.68 15.25 0.53
CA SER A 467 2.13 16.31 -0.32
C SER A 467 3.01 16.80 -1.46
N ALA A 468 4.26 16.36 -1.49
CA ALA A 468 5.25 16.72 -2.47
C ALA A 468 6.26 15.58 -2.46
N ALA A 469 6.21 14.65 -3.42
CA ALA A 469 7.25 13.63 -3.44
C ALA A 469 7.50 13.01 -4.81
N ASP A 470 6.57 12.31 -5.46
CA ASP A 470 7.03 11.44 -6.56
C ASP A 470 7.49 12.22 -7.80
N ASP A 471 6.73 13.23 -8.25
CA ASP A 471 7.15 14.10 -9.35
C ASP A 471 8.37 14.95 -8.99
N GLU A 472 8.48 15.42 -7.74
CA GLU A 472 9.58 16.29 -7.29
C GLU A 472 10.89 15.50 -7.09
N ILE A 473 10.79 14.25 -6.61
CA ILE A 473 11.89 13.31 -6.42
C ILE A 473 12.39 12.79 -7.77
N ASP A 474 11.51 12.40 -8.69
CA ASP A 474 11.93 11.98 -10.03
C ASP A 474 12.58 13.14 -10.80
N LEU A 475 12.09 14.36 -10.59
CA LEU A 475 12.66 15.57 -11.15
C LEU A 475 14.03 15.88 -10.53
N MET A 476 14.16 15.82 -9.20
CA MET A 476 15.43 15.99 -8.49
C MET A 476 16.46 14.91 -8.84
N ALA A 477 16.06 13.63 -8.82
CA ALA A 477 16.89 12.50 -9.21
C ALA A 477 17.31 12.60 -10.68
N GLY A 478 16.43 13.11 -11.55
CA GLY A 478 16.73 13.43 -12.93
C GLY A 478 17.80 14.52 -13.08
N ILE A 479 17.72 15.59 -12.26
CA ILE A 479 18.72 16.67 -12.27
C ILE A 479 20.08 16.16 -11.74
N VAL A 480 20.09 15.43 -10.62
CA VAL A 480 21.32 14.87 -10.03
C VAL A 480 21.98 13.85 -10.98
N ARG A 481 21.19 13.01 -11.65
CA ARG A 481 21.69 12.07 -12.66
C ARG A 481 22.34 12.81 -13.83
N ALA A 482 21.68 13.84 -14.35
CA ALA A 482 22.21 14.65 -15.44
C ALA A 482 23.52 15.37 -15.03
N LEU A 483 23.62 15.92 -13.82
CA LEU A 483 24.87 16.51 -13.30
C LEU A 483 26.01 15.48 -13.18
N ARG A 484 25.69 14.24 -12.78
CA ARG A 484 26.65 13.13 -12.71
C ARG A 484 27.13 12.71 -14.09
N ASP A 485 26.22 12.52 -15.04
CA ASP A 485 26.54 12.12 -16.41
C ASP A 485 27.40 13.21 -17.08
N ALA A 486 27.11 14.48 -16.80
CA ALA A 486 27.95 15.60 -17.24
C ALA A 486 29.37 15.57 -16.66
N LEU A 487 29.52 15.25 -15.37
CA LEU A 487 30.83 15.12 -14.72
C LEU A 487 31.64 13.95 -15.32
N SER A 488 30.98 12.82 -15.53
CA SER A 488 31.60 11.65 -16.16
C SER A 488 32.05 11.94 -17.60
N ALA A 489 31.20 12.63 -18.38
CA ALA A 489 31.52 13.02 -19.74
C ALA A 489 32.68 14.04 -19.79
N ARG A 490 32.74 14.99 -18.84
CA ARG A 490 33.89 15.90 -18.67
C ARG A 490 35.19 15.14 -18.46
N HIS A 491 35.22 14.19 -17.51
CA HIS A 491 36.41 13.38 -17.25
C HIS A 491 36.80 12.51 -18.45
N ALA A 492 35.84 11.97 -19.17
CA ALA A 492 36.10 11.21 -20.40
C ALA A 492 36.72 12.09 -21.51
N ALA A 493 36.29 13.36 -21.63
CA ALA A 493 36.88 14.32 -22.56
C ALA A 493 38.32 14.69 -22.16
N GLU A 494 38.59 14.91 -20.88
CA GLU A 494 39.93 15.15 -20.34
C GLU A 494 40.86 13.95 -20.58
N GLN A 495 40.38 12.73 -20.34
CA GLN A 495 41.13 11.50 -20.60
C GLN A 495 41.46 11.34 -22.09
N ALA A 496 40.48 11.53 -22.97
CA ALA A 496 40.70 11.46 -24.41
C ALA A 496 41.70 12.52 -24.91
N HIS A 497 41.70 13.71 -24.31
CA HIS A 497 42.71 14.73 -24.57
C HIS A 497 44.12 14.28 -24.09
N SER A 498 44.24 13.76 -22.87
CA SER A 498 45.51 13.24 -22.34
C SER A 498 46.08 12.11 -23.21
N ASP A 499 45.23 11.17 -23.63
CA ASP A 499 45.61 10.06 -24.50
C ASP A 499 46.03 10.57 -25.89
N ALA A 500 45.35 11.58 -26.43
CA ALA A 500 45.71 12.22 -27.69
C ALA A 500 47.07 12.95 -27.59
N ALA A 501 47.37 13.58 -26.44
CA ALA A 501 48.64 14.24 -26.21
C ALA A 501 49.81 13.23 -26.24
N MET A 502 49.62 12.06 -25.65
CA MET A 502 50.63 10.99 -25.55
C MET A 502 50.80 10.16 -26.83
N SER A 503 49.81 10.16 -27.73
CA SER A 503 49.87 9.40 -28.97
C SER A 503 50.71 10.08 -30.05
N SER A 504 51.49 9.27 -30.76
CA SER A 504 52.27 9.66 -31.96
C SER A 504 51.59 9.25 -33.28
N SER A 505 50.49 8.49 -33.21
CA SER A 505 49.74 8.03 -34.38
C SER A 505 48.68 9.04 -34.78
N LYS A 506 48.77 9.60 -36.00
CA LYS A 506 47.79 10.55 -36.53
C LYS A 506 46.37 9.98 -36.55
N GLN A 507 46.20 8.70 -36.92
CA GLN A 507 44.89 8.04 -36.93
C GLN A 507 44.28 7.94 -35.53
N GLU A 508 45.12 7.60 -34.54
CA GLU A 508 44.66 7.46 -33.16
C GLU A 508 44.35 8.82 -32.51
N VAL A 509 45.17 9.84 -32.79
CA VAL A 509 44.92 11.22 -32.36
C VAL A 509 43.62 11.76 -32.96
N THR A 510 43.33 11.50 -34.23
CA THR A 510 42.05 11.88 -34.85
C THR A 510 40.87 11.20 -34.17
N ARG A 511 40.96 9.89 -33.88
CA ARG A 511 39.92 9.14 -33.18
C ARG A 511 39.66 9.69 -31.77
N LEU A 512 40.73 9.98 -31.03
CA LEU A 512 40.65 10.53 -29.68
C LEU A 512 40.14 11.97 -29.68
N ALA A 513 40.47 12.79 -30.68
CA ALA A 513 39.92 14.13 -30.82
C ALA A 513 38.40 14.13 -31.07
N HIS A 514 37.90 13.23 -31.93
CA HIS A 514 36.45 13.01 -32.07
C HIS A 514 35.80 12.51 -30.79
N THR A 515 36.50 11.64 -30.04
CA THR A 515 36.01 11.15 -28.75
C THR A 515 35.91 12.30 -27.74
N ALA A 516 36.93 13.15 -27.65
CA ALA A 516 36.94 14.31 -26.76
C ALA A 516 35.82 15.31 -27.10
N ALA A 517 35.61 15.61 -28.38
CA ALA A 517 34.53 16.47 -28.85
C ALA A 517 33.14 15.90 -28.53
N GLN A 518 32.93 14.60 -28.80
CA GLN A 518 31.68 13.92 -28.48
C GLN A 518 31.38 13.92 -26.98
N GLN A 519 32.38 13.64 -26.14
CA GLN A 519 32.19 13.66 -24.69
C GLN A 519 31.96 15.07 -24.14
N ALA A 520 32.61 16.10 -24.71
CA ALA A 520 32.34 17.49 -24.38
C ALA A 520 30.91 17.92 -24.75
N ARG A 521 30.38 17.43 -25.87
CA ARG A 521 28.97 17.63 -26.28
C ARG A 521 28.01 16.93 -25.33
N ASN A 522 28.26 15.66 -25.02
CA ASN A 522 27.47 14.92 -24.03
C ASN A 522 27.42 15.67 -22.68
N ALA A 523 28.55 16.22 -22.21
CA ALA A 523 28.60 17.01 -20.99
C ALA A 523 27.70 18.26 -21.06
N THR A 524 27.74 18.99 -22.18
CA THR A 524 26.89 20.17 -22.42
C THR A 524 25.40 19.80 -22.49
N ASP A 525 25.05 18.69 -23.14
CA ASP A 525 23.66 18.21 -23.27
C ASP A 525 23.09 17.76 -21.91
N HIS A 526 23.88 17.05 -21.11
CA HIS A 526 23.49 16.65 -19.76
C HIS A 526 23.29 17.86 -18.84
N LEU A 527 24.16 18.88 -18.90
CA LEU A 527 23.97 20.13 -18.15
C LEU A 527 22.74 20.90 -18.61
N THR A 528 22.44 20.89 -19.91
CA THR A 528 21.22 21.51 -20.47
C THR A 528 19.98 20.80 -19.93
N SER A 529 19.98 19.46 -19.92
CA SER A 529 18.88 18.68 -19.33
C SER A 529 18.69 18.97 -17.84
N ALA A 530 19.80 19.08 -17.08
CA ALA A 530 19.76 19.44 -15.66
C ALA A 530 19.15 20.83 -15.45
N PHE A 531 19.56 21.82 -16.25
CA PHE A 531 19.08 23.19 -16.20
C PHE A 531 17.59 23.30 -16.53
N ASP A 532 17.13 22.66 -17.61
CA ASP A 532 15.72 22.71 -18.02
C ASP A 532 14.80 22.08 -16.99
N ARG A 533 15.21 20.94 -16.41
CA ARG A 533 14.48 20.29 -15.31
C ARG A 533 14.43 21.17 -14.07
N ALA A 534 15.55 21.78 -13.67
CA ALA A 534 15.61 22.68 -12.52
C ALA A 534 14.73 23.94 -12.73
N LYS A 535 14.65 24.44 -13.96
CA LYS A 535 13.79 25.56 -14.35
C LYS A 535 12.31 25.18 -14.35
N GLN A 536 11.96 24.02 -14.93
CA GLN A 536 10.59 23.48 -14.91
C GLN A 536 10.10 23.28 -13.47
N ALA A 537 10.99 22.84 -12.59
CA ALA A 537 10.74 22.65 -11.16
C ALA A 537 10.61 23.97 -10.37
N LYS A 538 10.93 25.12 -10.98
CA LYS A 538 11.03 26.43 -10.32
C LYS A 538 12.04 26.44 -9.16
N TYR A 539 13.10 25.63 -9.25
CA TYR A 539 14.21 25.67 -8.27
C TYR A 539 15.10 26.88 -8.49
N LEU A 540 15.27 27.28 -9.74
CA LEU A 540 15.96 28.51 -10.10
C LEU A 540 14.96 29.66 -10.03
N THR A 541 15.22 30.63 -9.15
CA THR A 541 14.35 31.80 -8.91
C THR A 541 15.00 33.12 -9.28
N ASP A 542 16.33 33.16 -9.36
CA ASP A 542 17.10 34.33 -9.74
C ASP A 542 17.26 34.42 -11.27
N ASN A 543 16.67 35.46 -11.87
CA ASN A 543 16.71 35.68 -13.31
C ASN A 543 18.12 35.97 -13.84
N GLU A 544 19.00 36.58 -13.05
CA GLU A 544 20.38 36.86 -13.47
C GLU A 544 21.18 35.56 -13.58
N VAL A 545 21.00 34.66 -12.61
CA VAL A 545 21.59 33.33 -12.58
C VAL A 545 21.07 32.45 -13.73
N ILE A 546 19.76 32.45 -13.95
CA ILE A 546 19.12 31.71 -15.05
C ILE A 546 19.64 32.17 -16.42
N GLU A 547 19.94 33.45 -16.57
CA GLU A 547 20.49 34.01 -17.79
C GLU A 547 21.97 33.67 -17.99
N ALA A 548 22.76 33.71 -16.92
CA ALA A 548 24.18 33.38 -16.95
C ALA A 548 24.42 31.91 -17.35
N VAL A 549 23.70 30.97 -16.73
CA VAL A 549 23.82 29.53 -17.04
C VAL A 549 23.42 29.24 -18.49
N ARG A 550 22.34 29.86 -18.98
CA ARG A 550 21.89 29.67 -20.36
C ARG A 550 22.94 30.13 -21.38
N ARG A 551 23.53 31.31 -21.17
CA ARG A 551 24.60 31.83 -22.05
C ARG A 551 25.82 30.90 -22.07
N ALA A 552 26.21 30.35 -20.92
CA ALA A 552 27.33 29.42 -20.84
C ALA A 552 27.08 28.14 -21.65
N LEU A 553 25.85 27.59 -21.59
CA LEU A 553 25.44 26.42 -22.37
C LEU A 553 25.40 26.71 -23.88
N GLU A 554 24.83 27.85 -24.28
CA GLU A 554 24.74 28.28 -25.69
C GLU A 554 26.13 28.55 -26.31
N ASP A 555 27.03 29.21 -25.57
CA ASP A 555 28.41 29.46 -26.01
C ASP A 555 29.22 28.16 -26.12
N SER A 556 29.04 27.23 -25.18
CA SER A 556 29.66 25.89 -25.24
C SER A 556 29.21 25.12 -26.48
N SER A 557 27.89 25.03 -26.71
CA SER A 557 27.30 24.35 -27.86
C SER A 557 27.82 24.92 -29.18
N THR A 558 27.85 26.25 -29.32
CA THR A 558 28.36 26.94 -30.52
C THR A 558 29.86 26.67 -30.75
N LYS A 559 30.67 26.60 -29.69
CA LYS A 559 32.09 26.28 -29.79
C LYS A 559 32.32 24.84 -30.23
N LEU A 560 31.54 23.90 -29.71
CA LEU A 560 31.63 22.48 -30.07
C LEU A 560 31.19 22.23 -31.51
N ASP A 561 30.15 22.92 -32.01
CA ASP A 561 29.75 22.85 -33.42
C ASP A 561 30.90 23.25 -34.37
N LYS A 562 31.64 24.31 -34.03
CA LYS A 562 32.81 24.74 -34.81
C LYS A 562 33.96 23.74 -34.76
N ILE A 563 34.15 23.08 -33.62
CA ILE A 563 35.17 22.04 -33.46
C ILE A 563 34.79 20.82 -34.30
N ASP A 564 33.54 20.35 -34.24
CA ASP A 564 33.06 19.23 -35.05
C ASP A 564 33.16 19.52 -36.55
N GLU A 565 32.82 20.74 -36.98
CA GLU A 565 32.99 21.16 -38.37
C GLU A 565 34.47 21.12 -38.78
N SER A 566 35.38 21.56 -37.90
CA SER A 566 36.82 21.55 -38.15
C SER A 566 37.40 20.13 -38.19
N LEU A 567 36.93 19.24 -37.31
CA LEU A 567 37.30 17.82 -37.27
C LEU A 567 36.82 17.09 -38.53
N SER A 568 35.62 17.42 -39.05
CA SER A 568 35.08 16.83 -40.28
C SER A 568 35.91 17.15 -41.54
N LYS A 569 36.69 18.24 -41.50
CA LYS A 569 37.55 18.72 -42.60
C LYS A 569 39.00 18.24 -42.47
N ILE A 570 39.31 17.33 -41.55
CA ILE A 570 40.66 16.78 -41.42
C ILE A 570 41.05 16.04 -42.70
N THR A 571 42.20 16.41 -43.27
CA THR A 571 42.76 15.77 -44.46
C THR A 571 44.13 15.15 -44.17
N GLY A 572 44.68 14.43 -45.15
CA GLY A 572 46.05 13.92 -45.10
C GLY A 572 47.11 15.00 -44.80
N GLN A 573 46.83 16.27 -45.12
CA GLN A 573 47.76 17.40 -44.94
C GLN A 573 47.67 18.11 -43.58
N THR A 574 46.63 17.87 -42.77
CA THR A 574 46.48 18.50 -41.44
C THR A 574 47.60 18.05 -40.49
N LYS A 575 48.23 18.97 -39.75
CA LYS A 575 49.30 18.60 -38.82
C LYS A 575 48.71 17.89 -37.59
N ILE A 576 49.47 16.95 -37.03
CA ILE A 576 49.02 16.20 -35.84
C ILE A 576 48.80 17.13 -34.63
N ASP A 577 49.61 18.18 -34.51
CA ASP A 577 49.50 19.17 -33.42
C ASP A 577 48.20 19.99 -33.51
N ASP A 578 47.74 20.30 -34.72
CA ASP A 578 46.46 20.99 -34.93
C ASP A 578 45.29 20.10 -34.45
N ILE A 579 45.39 18.78 -34.66
CA ILE A 579 44.38 17.80 -34.22
C ILE A 579 44.39 17.64 -32.70
N LYS A 580 45.58 17.65 -32.07
CA LYS A 580 45.71 17.69 -30.61
C LYS A 580 45.09 18.96 -30.01
N GLY A 581 45.25 20.10 -30.71
CA GLY A 581 44.62 21.37 -30.33
C GLY A 581 43.09 21.30 -30.30
N TYR A 582 42.44 20.56 -31.21
CA TYR A 582 40.99 20.36 -31.14
C TYR A 582 40.56 19.49 -29.95
N ALA A 583 41.36 18.48 -29.58
CA ALA A 583 41.10 17.67 -28.38
C ALA A 583 41.24 18.51 -27.10
N GLU A 584 42.26 19.37 -27.02
CA GLU A 584 42.47 20.32 -25.92
C GLU A 584 41.31 21.32 -25.80
N GLN A 585 40.90 21.92 -26.91
CA GLN A 585 39.77 22.85 -26.94
C GLN A 585 38.46 22.19 -26.52
N SER A 586 38.25 20.92 -26.88
CA SER A 586 37.08 20.13 -26.47
C SER A 586 37.06 19.90 -24.97
N ALA A 587 38.18 19.43 -24.39
CA ALA A 587 38.31 19.21 -22.95
C ALA A 587 38.19 20.51 -22.14
N ALA A 588 38.83 21.59 -22.59
CA ALA A 588 38.72 22.90 -21.95
C ALA A 588 37.30 23.48 -22.00
N THR A 589 36.57 23.23 -23.10
CA THR A 589 35.16 23.64 -23.24
C THR A 589 34.27 22.85 -22.27
N ALA A 590 34.47 21.53 -22.16
CA ALA A 590 33.77 20.68 -21.20
C ALA A 590 34.02 21.10 -19.74
N TYR A 591 35.27 21.44 -19.40
CA TYR A 591 35.63 21.92 -18.07
C TYR A 591 34.92 23.23 -17.72
N ARG A 592 35.01 24.22 -18.62
CA ARG A 592 34.45 25.56 -18.39
C ARG A 592 32.92 25.52 -18.28
N VAL A 593 32.24 24.83 -19.20
CA VAL A 593 30.77 24.76 -19.15
C VAL A 593 30.29 24.03 -17.88
N TYR A 594 31.00 22.99 -17.45
CA TYR A 594 30.67 22.30 -16.22
C TYR A 594 30.83 23.22 -15.00
N HIS A 595 31.96 23.92 -14.90
CA HIS A 595 32.20 24.87 -13.82
C HIS A 595 31.14 25.99 -13.77
N ASP A 596 30.85 26.61 -14.91
CA ASP A 596 29.97 27.78 -14.98
C ASP A 596 28.48 27.43 -14.82
N ALA A 597 28.08 26.21 -15.20
CA ALA A 597 26.67 25.78 -15.14
C ALA A 597 26.32 24.95 -13.89
N SER A 598 27.23 24.12 -13.38
CA SER A 598 26.90 23.16 -12.30
C SER A 598 26.67 23.83 -10.94
N GLY A 599 27.51 24.80 -10.55
CA GLY A 599 27.44 25.46 -9.24
C GLY A 599 26.06 26.06 -8.93
N PRO A 600 25.49 26.92 -9.80
CA PRO A 600 24.17 27.49 -9.58
C PRO A 600 23.03 26.46 -9.54
N ILE A 601 23.12 25.39 -10.34
CA ILE A 601 22.13 24.30 -10.34
C ILE A 601 22.21 23.53 -9.01
N VAL A 602 23.43 23.23 -8.53
CA VAL A 602 23.66 22.54 -7.25
C VAL A 602 23.15 23.38 -6.07
N GLU A 603 23.42 24.68 -6.06
CA GLU A 603 22.99 25.57 -4.98
C GLU A 603 21.45 25.69 -4.90
N ALA A 604 20.78 25.73 -6.06
CA ALA A 604 19.32 25.72 -6.12
C ALA A 604 18.70 24.43 -5.56
N ILE A 605 19.39 23.29 -5.71
CA ILE A 605 18.97 21.99 -5.15
C ILE A 605 19.24 21.91 -3.65
N LYS A 606 20.38 22.44 -3.18
CA LYS A 606 20.74 22.49 -1.75
C LYS A 606 19.68 23.22 -0.92
N GLY A 607 19.17 24.36 -1.40
CA GLY A 607 18.09 25.10 -0.72
C GLY A 607 16.76 24.35 -0.55
N ARG A 608 16.57 23.23 -1.27
CA ARG A 608 15.33 22.40 -1.24
C ARG A 608 15.51 21.04 -0.54
N THR A 609 16.73 20.55 -0.44
CA THR A 609 17.07 19.25 0.18
C THR A 609 17.07 19.27 1.71
N GLY A 610 16.93 20.44 2.34
CA GLY A 610 16.91 20.60 3.80
C GLY A 610 15.61 20.14 4.52
N LYS A 611 14.58 19.70 3.81
CA LYS A 611 13.37 19.15 4.44
C LYS A 611 13.53 17.66 4.72
N ARG A 612 13.87 17.33 5.96
CA ARG A 612 13.94 15.95 6.46
C ARG A 612 12.58 15.27 6.28
N ARG A 613 12.50 14.32 5.35
CA ARG A 613 11.31 13.47 5.12
C ARG A 613 11.33 12.31 6.12
N VAL A 614 10.18 12.00 6.71
CA VAL A 614 10.00 10.84 7.59
C VAL A 614 8.78 10.06 7.11
N GLU A 615 8.96 8.77 6.84
CA GLU A 615 7.86 7.86 6.50
C GLU A 615 7.53 6.92 7.67
N ARG A 616 8.51 6.64 8.53
CA ARG A 616 8.41 5.69 9.63
C ARG A 616 9.12 6.24 10.86
N VAL A 617 8.56 5.96 12.02
CA VAL A 617 9.10 6.33 13.34
C VAL A 617 9.29 5.08 14.17
N ALA A 618 10.48 4.89 14.74
CA ALA A 618 10.72 3.93 15.81
C ALA A 618 10.52 4.56 17.17
N LEU A 619 9.83 3.83 18.04
CA LEU A 619 9.43 4.27 19.36
C LEU A 619 9.86 3.23 20.41
N PRO A 620 10.99 3.48 21.09
CA PRO A 620 11.37 2.71 22.28
C PRO A 620 10.62 3.25 23.51
N GLY A 621 10.14 2.37 24.36
CA GLY A 621 9.50 2.79 25.61
C GLY A 621 9.06 1.63 26.50
N ARG A 622 8.28 1.97 27.52
CA ARG A 622 7.77 1.02 28.52
C ARG A 622 6.25 1.09 28.62
N LEU A 623 5.57 -0.05 28.63
CA LEU A 623 4.13 -0.09 28.84
C LEU A 623 3.80 0.34 30.28
N GLY A 624 3.07 1.46 30.42
CA GLY A 624 2.73 2.05 31.70
C GLY A 624 1.54 1.37 32.42
N GLY A 625 0.97 0.31 31.85
CA GLY A 625 -0.22 -0.38 32.36
C GLY A 625 -1.52 0.42 32.24
N GLN A 626 -1.45 1.70 31.87
CA GLN A 626 -2.58 2.58 31.63
C GLN A 626 -3.06 2.47 30.19
N THR A 627 -4.37 2.64 29.99
CA THR A 627 -4.97 2.79 28.66
C THR A 627 -5.50 4.21 28.50
N VAL A 628 -5.34 4.76 27.30
CA VAL A 628 -5.84 6.07 26.92
C VAL A 628 -7.02 5.85 25.98
N ARG A 629 -8.13 6.53 26.26
CA ARG A 629 -9.30 6.53 25.37
C ARG A 629 -9.16 7.65 24.34
N LEU A 630 -9.20 7.26 23.07
CA LEU A 630 -9.19 8.16 21.93
C LEU A 630 -10.57 8.79 21.69
N PHE A 631 -10.62 9.80 20.83
CA PHE A 631 -11.86 10.48 20.41
C PHE A 631 -12.88 9.49 19.79
N SER A 632 -12.40 8.44 19.12
CA SER A 632 -13.24 7.36 18.57
C SER A 632 -13.92 6.49 19.64
N GLY A 633 -13.53 6.61 20.91
CA GLY A 633 -13.94 5.72 22.00
C GLY A 633 -13.06 4.48 22.16
N GLN A 634 -12.15 4.21 21.23
CA GLN A 634 -11.15 3.14 21.32
C GLN A 634 -10.20 3.37 22.50
N ALA A 635 -9.94 2.34 23.29
CA ALA A 635 -8.94 2.38 24.36
C ALA A 635 -7.65 1.69 23.89
N ILE A 636 -6.53 2.40 23.92
CA ILE A 636 -5.22 1.89 23.49
C ILE A 636 -4.21 1.96 24.65
N PRO A 637 -3.23 1.05 24.73
CA PRO A 637 -2.20 1.08 25.77
C PRO A 637 -1.27 2.29 25.64
N ALA A 638 -0.86 2.86 26.77
CA ALA A 638 0.12 3.94 26.84
C ALA A 638 1.56 3.42 26.97
N VAL A 639 2.44 3.93 26.11
CA VAL A 639 3.88 3.70 26.16
C VAL A 639 4.55 4.96 26.70
N THR A 640 5.22 4.79 27.82
CA THR A 640 5.99 5.85 28.46
C THR A 640 7.37 5.99 27.83
N ILE A 641 7.77 7.24 27.56
CA ILE A 641 9.07 7.60 26.98
C ILE A 641 9.75 8.62 27.90
N ASP A 642 10.95 8.31 28.37
CA ASP A 642 11.68 9.13 29.35
C ASP A 642 12.79 10.00 28.74
N GLN A 643 13.12 9.80 27.46
CA GLN A 643 14.17 10.54 26.75
C GLN A 643 14.04 10.40 25.23
N VAL A 644 14.78 11.22 24.48
CA VAL A 644 14.78 11.24 23.00
C VAL A 644 15.62 10.14 22.34
N ARG A 645 16.40 9.37 23.11
CA ARG A 645 17.30 8.36 22.56
C ARG A 645 16.49 7.27 21.86
N GLY A 646 16.91 6.86 20.66
CA GLY A 646 16.23 5.80 19.89
C GLY A 646 14.88 6.19 19.28
N LEU A 647 14.31 7.36 19.62
CA LEU A 647 13.18 7.95 18.91
C LEU A 647 13.68 8.53 17.58
N VAL A 648 13.57 7.74 16.51
CA VAL A 648 14.13 8.11 15.20
C VAL A 648 13.08 7.98 14.12
N GLY A 649 13.05 8.98 13.24
CA GLY A 649 12.31 8.94 11.99
C GLY A 649 13.25 8.73 10.81
N TRP A 650 12.84 7.87 9.89
CA TRP A 650 13.54 7.67 8.63
C TRP A 650 12.56 7.62 7.46
N ASP A 651 13.12 7.85 6.28
CA ASP A 651 12.44 7.71 5.01
C ASP A 651 13.15 6.61 4.21
N VAL A 652 12.38 5.74 3.57
CA VAL A 652 12.93 4.61 2.82
C VAL A 652 13.84 5.11 1.70
N ASN A 653 13.51 6.23 1.07
CA ASN A 653 14.31 6.81 -0.01
C ASN A 653 15.62 7.45 0.47
N THR A 654 15.64 8.15 1.61
CA THR A 654 16.88 8.68 2.22
C THR A 654 17.85 7.57 2.63
N LEU A 655 17.35 6.39 3.02
CA LEU A 655 18.18 5.23 3.32
C LEU A 655 18.77 4.59 2.06
N VAL A 656 18.16 4.80 0.91
CA VAL A 656 18.64 4.34 -0.40
C VAL A 656 19.59 5.37 -1.05
N GLN A 657 19.27 6.65 -0.92
CA GLN A 657 20.02 7.78 -1.44
C GLN A 657 20.17 8.82 -0.32
N PRO A 658 21.26 8.77 0.47
CA PRO A 658 21.42 9.73 1.55
C PRO A 658 21.45 11.16 0.99
N PRO A 659 20.79 12.13 1.66
CA PRO A 659 20.87 13.52 1.26
C PRO A 659 22.32 14.00 1.26
N VAL A 660 22.59 14.98 0.40
CA VAL A 660 23.91 15.63 0.31
C VAL A 660 24.23 16.24 1.69
N PRO A 661 25.38 15.91 2.31
CA PRO A 661 25.72 16.41 3.64
C PRO A 661 25.90 17.94 3.65
N ASP A 662 25.45 18.58 4.72
CA ASP A 662 25.42 20.04 4.95
C ASP A 662 26.80 20.68 5.27
N THR A 663 27.91 19.94 5.16
CA THR A 663 29.22 20.45 5.60
C THR A 663 29.94 21.19 4.49
N ALA A 664 30.00 22.52 4.61
CA ALA A 664 30.75 23.41 3.75
C ALA A 664 32.27 23.10 3.79
N SER A 665 32.78 22.41 2.75
CA SER A 665 34.11 22.65 2.16
C SER A 665 34.39 21.65 1.01
N ASP A 666 34.56 22.19 -0.19
CA ASP A 666 35.00 21.57 -1.46
C ASP A 666 33.97 20.76 -2.30
N GLU A 667 33.29 21.48 -3.19
CA GLU A 667 32.25 21.01 -4.13
C GLU A 667 32.67 19.84 -5.04
N GLY A 668 33.97 19.63 -5.26
CA GLY A 668 34.50 18.54 -6.08
C GLY A 668 34.63 17.19 -5.38
N ASP A 669 34.86 17.16 -4.07
CA ASP A 669 35.04 15.92 -3.30
C ASP A 669 33.68 15.34 -2.83
N ASP A 670 32.68 16.21 -2.67
CA ASP A 670 31.32 15.84 -2.23
C ASP A 670 30.56 15.00 -3.29
N LEU A 671 30.65 15.37 -4.58
CA LEU A 671 30.06 14.61 -5.69
C LEU A 671 30.74 13.24 -5.90
N ALA A 672 32.04 13.14 -5.61
CA ALA A 672 32.79 11.88 -5.64
C ALA A 672 32.41 10.96 -4.46
N ARG A 673 32.20 11.51 -3.25
CA ARG A 673 31.66 10.76 -2.10
C ARG A 673 30.21 10.31 -2.32
N LEU A 674 29.40 11.13 -3.00
CA LEU A 674 28.05 10.77 -3.47
C LEU A 674 28.06 9.62 -4.49
N ALA A 675 29.06 9.57 -5.38
CA ALA A 675 29.22 8.50 -6.37
C ALA A 675 29.62 7.14 -5.74
N GLY A 676 30.35 7.15 -4.62
CA GLY A 676 30.72 5.94 -3.88
C GLY A 676 29.60 5.33 -3.02
N LEU A 677 28.50 6.07 -2.82
CA LEU A 677 27.40 5.71 -1.91
C LEU A 677 26.05 5.55 -2.63
N SER A 678 25.92 5.73 -3.95
CA SER A 678 24.63 5.45 -4.58
C SER A 678 24.43 3.95 -4.77
N LEU A 679 23.38 3.38 -4.16
CA LEU A 679 22.87 2.08 -4.55
C LEU A 679 22.45 2.16 -6.03
N ASP A 680 22.77 1.13 -6.81
CA ASP A 680 22.14 0.94 -8.11
C ASP A 680 20.61 0.73 -7.92
N GLN A 681 19.83 0.85 -9.00
CA GLN A 681 18.37 0.77 -8.90
C GLN A 681 17.86 -0.57 -8.35
N GLU A 682 18.61 -1.65 -8.57
CA GLU A 682 18.23 -3.01 -8.15
C GLU A 682 18.53 -3.23 -6.66
N ALA A 683 19.70 -2.85 -6.17
CA ALA A 683 20.08 -2.86 -4.77
C ALA A 683 19.22 -1.92 -3.94
N ALA A 684 18.89 -0.76 -4.51
CA ALA A 684 17.91 0.18 -3.97
C ALA A 684 16.58 -0.53 -3.77
N GLN A 685 16.05 -1.17 -4.81
CA GLN A 685 14.78 -1.87 -4.74
C GLN A 685 14.83 -3.02 -3.73
N ASN A 686 15.88 -3.83 -3.71
CA ASN A 686 16.05 -4.93 -2.76
C ASN A 686 16.08 -4.43 -1.29
N LEU A 687 16.74 -3.28 -1.04
CA LEU A 687 16.72 -2.65 0.29
C LEU A 687 15.33 -2.10 0.64
N ARG A 688 14.62 -1.51 -0.33
CA ARG A 688 13.22 -1.09 -0.14
C ARG A 688 12.33 -2.28 0.19
N ASP A 689 12.45 -3.36 -0.55
CA ASP A 689 11.68 -4.59 -0.36
C ASP A 689 11.98 -5.20 1.01
N PHE A 690 13.22 -5.15 1.48
CA PHE A 690 13.59 -5.53 2.86
C PHE A 690 12.90 -4.67 3.91
N LEU A 691 12.97 -3.34 3.79
CA LEU A 691 12.35 -2.42 4.76
C LEU A 691 10.82 -2.54 4.74
N ASN A 692 10.24 -2.70 3.55
CA ASN A 692 8.81 -2.94 3.36
C ASN A 692 8.39 -4.29 3.94
N ARG A 693 9.16 -5.36 3.73
CA ARG A 693 8.88 -6.69 4.28
C ARG A 693 8.89 -6.70 5.81
N ILE A 694 9.81 -5.97 6.45
CA ILE A 694 9.77 -5.83 7.91
C ILE A 694 8.50 -5.10 8.37
N TYR A 695 8.10 -4.05 7.66
CA TYR A 695 6.97 -3.22 8.06
C TYR A 695 5.59 -3.84 7.71
N PHE A 696 5.44 -4.40 6.51
CA PHE A 696 4.17 -4.89 5.95
C PHE A 696 3.98 -6.40 6.10
N ASP A 697 5.01 -7.21 5.86
CA ASP A 697 4.85 -8.68 5.92
C ASP A 697 4.98 -9.20 7.36
N MET A 698 5.83 -8.56 8.17
CA MET A 698 6.13 -8.99 9.54
C MET A 698 5.52 -8.06 10.60
N ARG A 699 4.39 -7.42 10.25
CA ARG A 699 3.59 -6.55 11.13
C ARG A 699 3.55 -7.07 12.56
N ASN A 700 4.06 -6.28 13.50
CA ASN A 700 4.12 -6.67 14.89
C ASN A 700 3.97 -5.45 15.81
N LEU A 701 3.58 -5.73 17.06
CA LEU A 701 3.37 -4.70 18.07
C LEU A 701 4.67 -4.26 18.77
N GLY A 702 5.81 -4.89 18.47
CA GLY A 702 7.07 -4.55 19.13
C GLY A 702 7.10 -4.84 20.63
N SER A 703 6.21 -5.70 21.13
CA SER A 703 6.08 -5.99 22.56
C SER A 703 6.82 -7.26 22.99
N THR A 704 6.91 -8.27 22.11
CA THR A 704 7.72 -9.47 22.38
C THR A 704 9.20 -9.22 22.07
N SER A 705 10.10 -10.01 22.65
CA SER A 705 11.54 -9.82 22.43
C SER A 705 11.97 -10.05 20.98
N ALA A 706 11.36 -11.03 20.31
CA ALA A 706 11.59 -11.27 18.89
C ALA A 706 11.12 -10.07 18.03
N ASP A 707 9.94 -9.52 18.34
CA ASP A 707 9.39 -8.35 17.66
C ASP A 707 10.28 -7.11 17.84
N ARG A 708 10.76 -6.87 19.07
CA ARG A 708 11.70 -5.77 19.35
C ARG A 708 12.98 -5.91 18.55
N ALA A 709 13.53 -7.13 18.46
CA ALA A 709 14.76 -7.39 17.72
C ALA A 709 14.54 -7.14 16.22
N LEU A 710 13.41 -7.58 15.69
CA LEU A 710 13.06 -7.39 14.29
C LEU A 710 12.81 -5.91 13.93
N ASN A 711 12.08 -5.18 14.76
CA ASN A 711 11.83 -3.76 14.56
C ASN A 711 13.12 -2.92 14.68
N PHE A 712 14.01 -3.29 15.60
CA PHE A 712 15.33 -2.66 15.71
C PHE A 712 16.20 -2.96 14.48
N ALA A 713 16.11 -4.15 13.90
CA ALA A 713 16.79 -4.50 12.65
C ALA A 713 16.38 -3.58 11.48
N ALA A 714 15.10 -3.23 11.39
CA ALA A 714 14.61 -2.22 10.43
C ALA A 714 15.15 -0.82 10.72
N THR A 715 15.23 -0.44 12.00
CA THR A 715 15.74 0.88 12.39
C THR A 715 17.24 1.02 12.12
N ASN A 716 17.98 -0.07 12.26
CA ASN A 716 19.41 -0.12 11.94
C ASN A 716 19.67 -0.41 10.45
N ALA A 717 18.93 0.26 9.58
CA ALA A 717 18.98 0.09 8.13
C ALA A 717 20.38 0.33 7.53
N PHE A 718 21.27 1.04 8.23
CA PHE A 718 22.64 1.27 7.79
C PHE A 718 23.46 -0.04 7.70
N LEU A 719 23.30 -0.96 8.66
CA LEU A 719 23.95 -2.27 8.61
C LEU A 719 23.41 -3.13 7.47
N SER A 720 22.08 -3.15 7.32
CA SER A 720 21.42 -3.88 6.24
C SER A 720 21.84 -3.33 4.87
N ARG A 721 21.87 -2.01 4.70
CA ARG A 721 22.28 -1.34 3.47
C ARG A 721 23.64 -1.82 2.96
N GLN A 722 24.66 -1.91 3.82
CA GLN A 722 25.98 -2.38 3.40
C GLN A 722 25.94 -3.81 2.83
N ILE A 723 25.12 -4.68 3.41
CA ILE A 723 24.91 -6.06 2.94
C ILE A 723 24.26 -6.06 1.55
N PHE A 724 23.21 -5.26 1.36
CA PHE A 724 22.53 -5.16 0.06
C PHE A 724 23.44 -4.59 -1.04
N VAL A 725 24.27 -3.58 -0.74
CA VAL A 725 25.28 -3.08 -1.70
C VAL A 725 26.27 -4.18 -2.11
N GLU A 726 26.74 -4.98 -1.15
CA GLU A 726 27.74 -6.02 -1.40
C GLU A 726 27.15 -7.14 -2.27
N GLU A 727 25.93 -7.59 -1.97
CA GLU A 727 25.31 -8.71 -2.65
C GLU A 727 24.73 -8.34 -4.02
N ASN A 728 24.32 -7.09 -4.21
CA ASN A 728 23.90 -6.64 -5.53
C ASN A 728 25.06 -6.62 -6.54
N LYS A 729 26.27 -6.23 -6.11
CA LYS A 729 27.50 -6.38 -6.94
C LYS A 729 27.74 -7.82 -7.40
N LYS A 730 27.18 -8.79 -6.67
CA LYS A 730 27.29 -10.23 -6.97
C LYS A 730 26.03 -10.76 -7.65
N LYS A 731 25.10 -9.90 -8.08
CA LYS A 731 23.80 -10.24 -8.69
C LYS A 731 22.95 -11.19 -7.84
N ARG A 732 22.87 -10.93 -6.54
CA ARG A 732 22.05 -11.73 -5.63
C ARG A 732 20.92 -10.90 -5.06
N SER A 733 19.76 -11.54 -4.93
CA SER A 733 18.55 -10.95 -4.38
C SER A 733 18.23 -11.56 -3.02
N MET A 734 17.54 -10.82 -2.16
CA MET A 734 17.14 -11.32 -0.84
C MET A 734 16.01 -12.33 -0.99
N ASP A 735 16.13 -13.45 -0.28
CA ASP A 735 15.16 -14.53 -0.27
C ASP A 735 14.33 -14.54 1.03
N LYS A 736 15.01 -14.63 2.18
CA LYS A 736 14.35 -14.84 3.48
C LYS A 736 15.02 -14.08 4.61
N ILE A 737 14.20 -13.64 5.56
CA ILE A 737 14.60 -13.11 6.87
C ILE A 737 14.21 -14.15 7.94
N SER A 738 15.11 -14.51 8.85
CA SER A 738 14.78 -15.29 10.03
C SER A 738 15.29 -14.64 11.31
N VAL A 739 14.53 -14.83 12.40
CA VAL A 739 14.81 -14.29 13.72
C VAL A 739 14.86 -15.46 14.69
N GLU A 740 16.00 -15.67 15.34
CA GLU A 740 16.23 -16.80 16.24
C GLU A 740 16.87 -16.32 17.53
N LYS A 741 16.62 -17.00 18.65
CA LYS A 741 17.28 -16.66 19.92
C LYS A 741 18.78 -16.92 19.79
N SER A 742 19.60 -15.93 20.12
CA SER A 742 21.05 -16.04 20.00
C SER A 742 21.66 -16.84 21.15
N PRO A 743 22.50 -17.85 20.89
CA PRO A 743 23.24 -18.56 21.93
C PRO A 743 24.48 -17.77 22.39
N TYR A 744 24.81 -16.65 21.74
CA TYR A 744 26.03 -15.86 21.99
C TYR A 744 25.81 -14.69 22.97
N GLY A 745 24.61 -14.59 23.53
CA GLY A 745 24.28 -13.62 24.57
C GLY A 745 24.93 -13.96 25.92
N ARG A 746 25.09 -12.93 26.77
CA ARG A 746 25.35 -13.15 28.21
C ARG A 746 24.13 -13.79 28.87
N MET A 747 24.32 -14.42 30.03
CA MET A 747 23.26 -15.15 30.75
C MET A 747 22.02 -14.29 31.04
N ASP A 748 22.21 -13.01 31.31
CA ASP A 748 21.13 -12.04 31.58
C ASP A 748 20.71 -11.24 30.33
N SER A 749 21.20 -11.61 29.15
CA SER A 749 20.87 -10.91 27.91
C SER A 749 19.74 -11.58 27.11
N ASP A 750 18.93 -10.74 26.50
CA ASP A 750 17.87 -11.08 25.57
C ASP A 750 18.37 -10.88 24.14
N SER A 751 19.35 -11.69 23.73
CA SER A 751 19.98 -11.60 22.42
C SER A 751 19.26 -12.44 21.36
N TRP A 752 19.10 -11.88 20.16
CA TRP A 752 18.47 -12.50 19.00
C TRP A 752 19.35 -12.35 17.76
N ASP A 753 19.51 -13.43 17.00
CA ASP A 753 20.20 -13.44 15.73
C ASP A 753 19.21 -13.15 14.59
N ILE A 754 19.49 -12.11 13.81
CA ILE A 754 18.79 -11.80 12.57
C ILE A 754 19.60 -12.36 11.41
N LYS A 755 19.01 -13.28 10.65
CA LYS A 755 19.64 -13.87 9.46
C LYS A 755 18.96 -13.37 8.19
N LEU A 756 19.76 -12.85 7.27
CA LEU A 756 19.34 -12.46 5.92
C LEU A 756 19.92 -13.45 4.92
N ARG A 757 19.06 -14.17 4.19
CA ARG A 757 19.45 -15.13 3.16
C ARG A 757 19.29 -14.52 1.78
N PHE A 758 20.30 -14.68 0.92
CA PHE A 758 20.36 -14.19 -0.45
C PHE A 758 20.58 -15.34 -1.43
N PHE A 759 19.96 -15.25 -2.60
CA PHE A 759 20.07 -16.22 -3.68
C PHE A 759 20.39 -15.54 -5.01
N ASP A 760 20.87 -16.30 -5.99
CA ASP A 760 21.14 -15.81 -7.34
C ASP A 760 19.95 -16.19 -8.25
N PRO A 761 19.18 -15.21 -8.77
CA PRO A 761 18.03 -15.49 -9.61
C PRO A 761 18.41 -15.96 -11.02
N GLU A 762 19.61 -15.62 -11.51
CA GLU A 762 20.11 -16.06 -12.82
C GLU A 762 20.70 -17.48 -12.76
N ASN A 763 21.16 -17.91 -11.58
CA ASN A 763 21.78 -19.22 -11.37
C ASN A 763 21.33 -19.89 -10.06
N THR A 764 20.27 -20.70 -10.14
CA THR A 764 19.70 -21.45 -9.01
C THR A 764 20.62 -22.52 -8.43
N HIS A 765 21.71 -22.89 -9.11
CA HIS A 765 22.72 -23.83 -8.60
C HIS A 765 23.79 -23.15 -7.75
N ARG A 766 23.79 -21.81 -7.67
CA ARG A 766 24.74 -21.07 -6.87
C ARG A 766 24.29 -21.06 -5.41
N ALA A 767 25.15 -21.57 -4.52
CA ALA A 767 24.91 -21.60 -3.08
C ALA A 767 24.39 -20.26 -2.53
N TYR A 768 23.43 -20.32 -1.62
CA TYR A 768 22.88 -19.17 -0.92
C TYR A 768 23.97 -18.45 -0.12
N ARG A 769 23.80 -17.15 0.10
CA ARG A 769 24.63 -16.36 1.00
C ARG A 769 23.81 -15.94 2.21
N VAL A 770 24.29 -16.24 3.41
CA VAL A 770 23.63 -15.88 4.66
C VAL A 770 24.45 -14.84 5.39
N TYR A 771 23.79 -13.78 5.83
CA TYR A 771 24.34 -12.77 6.72
C TYR A 771 23.65 -12.85 8.08
N ARG A 772 24.40 -12.71 9.17
CA ARG A 772 23.89 -12.72 10.53
C ARG A 772 24.44 -11.56 11.32
N TYR A 773 23.56 -10.86 12.03
CA TYR A 773 23.94 -9.94 13.10
C TYR A 773 23.06 -10.18 14.31
N THR A 774 23.60 -9.90 15.49
CA THR A 774 22.97 -10.19 16.77
C THR A 774 22.50 -8.88 17.40
N ILE A 775 21.27 -8.88 17.90
CA ILE A 775 20.64 -7.73 18.56
C ILE A 775 20.29 -8.15 19.98
N ASP A 776 20.71 -7.36 20.96
CA ASP A 776 20.31 -7.49 22.36
C ASP A 776 19.15 -6.52 22.65
N VAL A 777 18.02 -7.07 23.09
CA VAL A 777 16.78 -6.32 23.41
C VAL A 777 16.43 -6.39 24.90
N SER A 778 17.44 -6.59 25.77
CA SER A 778 17.28 -6.63 27.23
C SER A 778 16.85 -5.30 27.83
N ASP A 779 17.14 -4.20 27.14
CA ASP A 779 16.86 -2.84 27.57
C ASP A 779 15.88 -2.14 26.60
N VAL A 780 15.32 -1.01 27.03
CA VAL A 780 14.45 -0.11 26.25
C VAL A 780 15.14 0.31 24.94
N TYR A 781 16.46 0.42 24.96
CA TYR A 781 17.29 0.80 23.82
C TYR A 781 18.08 -0.43 23.36
N PRO A 782 17.60 -1.18 22.34
CA PRO A 782 18.32 -2.32 21.84
C PRO A 782 19.70 -1.95 21.29
N VAL A 783 20.62 -2.90 21.32
CA VAL A 783 21.99 -2.72 20.83
C VAL A 783 22.42 -3.87 19.92
N THR A 784 23.26 -3.56 18.94
CA THR A 784 23.91 -4.61 18.13
C THR A 784 25.12 -5.19 18.83
N VAL A 785 25.21 -6.52 18.88
CA VAL A 785 26.30 -7.25 19.52
C VAL A 785 27.27 -7.78 18.46
N GLY A 786 28.48 -7.21 18.44
CA GLY A 786 29.54 -7.59 17.50
C GLY A 786 29.31 -7.11 16.06
N GLY A 787 30.15 -7.60 15.14
CA GLY A 787 30.05 -7.29 13.71
C GLY A 787 29.21 -8.31 12.93
N VAL A 788 28.77 -7.92 11.73
CA VAL A 788 28.04 -8.79 10.80
C VAL A 788 28.90 -10.00 10.42
N ARG A 789 28.32 -11.20 10.47
CA ARG A 789 28.93 -12.46 10.02
C ARG A 789 28.29 -12.89 8.71
N SER A 790 29.04 -13.55 7.84
CA SER A 790 28.48 -14.13 6.61
C SER A 790 29.11 -15.47 6.25
N TRP A 791 28.33 -16.37 5.67
CA TRP A 791 28.76 -17.66 5.17
C TRP A 791 27.88 -18.10 3.99
N SER A 792 28.29 -19.15 3.28
CA SER A 792 27.49 -19.73 2.20
C SER A 792 26.74 -20.96 2.70
N GLU A 793 25.50 -21.12 2.27
CA GLU A 793 24.61 -22.25 2.58
C GLU A 793 24.24 -22.94 1.26
N ALA A 794 24.26 -24.28 1.25
CA ALA A 794 24.07 -25.07 0.03
C ALA A 794 22.64 -25.01 -0.49
#